data_AF-A0AAP4DTY0-F1
#
_entry.id   AF-A0AAP4DTY0-F1
#
_cell.length_a   1.000
_cell.length_b   1.000
_cell.length_c   1.000
_cell.angle_alpha   90.00
_cell.angle_beta   90.00
_cell.angle_gamma   90.00
#
_symmetry.space_group_name_H-M   'P 1'
#
loop_
_entity.id
_entity.type
_entity.pdbx_description
1 polymer ?
#
loop_
_entity_poly.entity_id
_entity_poly.type
_entity_poly.pdbx_seq_one_letter_code
_entity_poly.pdbx_strand_id
1 'polypeptide(L)'
;MTIDMQTVISNMRALKSKGVTYSMSGSRTGADGTADCSGAVYSSLNTAGANLSLGNTDSLFTDLPSLGFSKTDPPYAYGDIFIFGIQGQSSGAAGHTGIFLDANQIIHCNYGDNGVGIGDFNTVRSYDGNPPFTVFRLAGQQPTPTEDATSETNTKENMDNSGEIEEYSYIGDKLCIKGWHFSSIPTKSNSGDDNSGGGGSSGSGGTVDWNDVQSRAQFFMNVCHDLGIPLNTALALAANAYVESSLEPSALEPMEASGAQGKGYFQWSYAYNWGDVPNHMSRSYEDAKYQINFAKSNSGQWISVGYGSWDNFWKGTDSPEVLTNAWVASWERPANIGNRWATFTSVVNVDALTYGDKSISVTRARASSVTTGKELLEIYDATNDKKLKTVEVELKSRKDIAKDNPDVDGIEWSGIDLCITFESTNPFYIQFVRVRSDGVSKILNVQQLFFPHSSSRSNIGRDYSKDDEFLIACTDKNGKNQFVRKIIGGLSWSIEGNEVPSCTFTIPIYEAEKFDGHMDCKVIIFKKVFDGIVKMITLNKDEETATIELDHKISEWDYRQIPNNYTVKNETFPSVFCQSPFLYSTDWYVNNDAQAQKEKINYAFSRQGHLEALTKAVSLTDKLWWRVGTRYDRFLEIGSFGEKKKYILSETGQTDRHIKIIGNVSISKQFDNIFNVATVYGEKSDSSQVSLTLRECYLDQQQQGHDIIAGFPIVILNPTANREQKNFYTNITKIASNNSLEYAILDEFSINLEQGKLIEKTISMNDVAPFEEDGKTISDEERAKQSRVAYNAAVKQLKAARRYDEITVQIGELPSDLNVLDRIYFDYHNSIELFDKCSRYCKKIYEASDDFYITKIDTTFDNNLVETNTLTLSKELHRNDSNY
;
A
#
# COMPACT_ATOMS: atom_id res chain seq x y z
N MET A 1 11.65 -27.84 -37.47
CA MET A 1 11.40 -26.98 -36.31
C MET A 1 12.70 -26.96 -35.53
N THR A 2 13.25 -25.79 -35.23
CA THR A 2 14.52 -25.68 -34.52
C THR A 2 14.21 -25.14 -33.13
N ILE A 3 14.44 -25.96 -32.10
CA ILE A 3 14.31 -25.53 -30.71
C ILE A 3 15.50 -24.64 -30.38
N ASP A 4 15.25 -23.42 -29.89
CA ASP A 4 16.31 -22.53 -29.43
C ASP A 4 16.59 -22.77 -27.93
N MET A 5 17.70 -23.43 -27.63
CA MET A 5 18.08 -23.74 -26.25
C MET A 5 18.33 -22.50 -25.39
N GLN A 6 18.66 -21.35 -25.99
CA GLN A 6 18.78 -20.10 -25.23
C GLN A 6 17.42 -19.67 -24.68
N THR A 7 16.37 -19.78 -25.49
CA THR A 7 14.99 -19.49 -25.06
C THR A 7 14.53 -20.46 -23.97
N VAL A 8 14.89 -21.75 -24.06
CA VAL A 8 14.57 -22.76 -23.03
C VAL A 8 15.21 -22.39 -21.68
N ILE A 9 16.51 -22.09 -21.66
CA ILE A 9 17.23 -21.76 -20.41
C ILE A 9 16.78 -20.40 -19.86
N SER A 10 16.51 -19.41 -20.73
CA SER A 10 15.97 -18.11 -20.31
C SER A 10 14.62 -18.25 -19.61
N ASN A 11 13.77 -19.17 -20.06
CA ASN A 11 12.50 -19.47 -19.39
C ASN A 11 12.71 -20.14 -18.03
N MET A 12 13.65 -21.09 -17.90
CA MET A 12 14.02 -21.66 -16.60
C MET A 12 14.51 -20.59 -15.61
N ARG A 13 15.32 -19.64 -16.09
CA ARG A 13 15.79 -18.49 -15.29
C ARG A 13 14.64 -17.56 -14.89
N ALA A 14 13.69 -17.32 -15.79
CA ALA A 14 12.49 -16.52 -15.50
C ALA A 14 11.59 -17.18 -14.44
N LEU A 15 11.46 -18.51 -14.45
CA LEU A 15 10.74 -19.25 -13.40
C LEU A 15 11.44 -19.11 -12.05
N LYS A 16 12.78 -19.18 -12.01
CA LYS A 16 13.58 -18.89 -10.82
C LYS A 16 13.38 -17.47 -10.30
N SER A 17 13.46 -16.46 -11.17
CA SER A 17 13.33 -15.05 -10.76
C SER A 17 11.93 -14.68 -10.28
N LYS A 18 10.90 -15.37 -10.78
CA LYS A 18 9.50 -15.24 -10.31
C LYS A 18 9.25 -15.89 -8.95
N GLY A 19 10.23 -16.59 -8.37
CA GLY A 19 10.05 -17.30 -7.11
C GLY A 19 9.06 -18.45 -7.21
N VAL A 20 8.98 -19.13 -8.37
CA VAL A 20 8.07 -20.26 -8.58
C VAL A 20 8.41 -21.37 -7.59
N THR A 21 7.42 -21.81 -6.82
CA THR A 21 7.57 -22.85 -5.80
C THR A 21 7.39 -24.25 -6.38
N TYR A 22 7.96 -25.26 -5.72
CA TYR A 22 7.86 -26.63 -6.21
C TYR A 22 6.48 -27.24 -5.93
N SER A 23 5.78 -27.69 -6.98
CA SER A 23 4.53 -28.46 -6.87
C SER A 23 4.34 -29.41 -8.05
N MET A 24 3.98 -30.66 -7.75
CA MET A 24 3.58 -31.67 -8.74
C MET A 24 2.07 -31.69 -9.00
N SER A 25 1.26 -30.96 -8.21
CA SER A 25 -0.20 -30.94 -8.28
C SER A 25 -0.79 -29.63 -8.80
N GLY A 26 -0.03 -28.54 -8.79
CA GLY A 26 -0.43 -27.26 -9.36
C GLY A 26 -0.30 -27.23 -10.88
N SER A 27 -0.06 -26.05 -11.45
CA SER A 27 0.09 -25.89 -12.91
C SER A 27 1.29 -26.65 -13.48
N ARG A 28 2.27 -26.98 -12.62
CA ARG A 28 3.56 -27.63 -12.94
C ARG A 28 4.45 -26.84 -13.92
N THR A 29 3.96 -25.72 -14.46
CA THR A 29 4.56 -24.96 -15.56
C THR A 29 5.00 -23.56 -15.15
N GLY A 30 4.68 -23.14 -13.92
CA GLY A 30 4.88 -21.80 -13.39
C GLY A 30 3.72 -20.83 -13.62
N ALA A 31 2.61 -21.28 -14.23
CA ALA A 31 1.48 -20.42 -14.58
C ALA A 31 0.67 -19.94 -13.37
N ASP A 32 0.56 -20.76 -12.33
CA ASP A 32 -0.07 -20.44 -11.04
C ASP A 32 0.96 -20.13 -9.93
N GLY A 33 2.21 -19.85 -10.31
CA GLY A 33 3.30 -19.69 -9.37
C GLY A 33 3.94 -21.00 -8.90
N THR A 34 3.52 -22.16 -9.41
CA THR A 34 4.10 -23.47 -9.05
C THR A 34 4.61 -24.28 -10.25
N ALA A 35 5.70 -25.04 -10.07
CA ALA A 35 6.27 -25.92 -11.09
C ALA A 35 6.85 -27.22 -10.50
N ASP A 36 7.02 -28.26 -11.32
CA ASP A 36 7.88 -29.41 -10.97
C ASP A 36 9.03 -29.58 -11.96
N CYS A 37 9.94 -30.52 -11.70
CA CYS A 37 11.16 -30.72 -12.50
C CYS A 37 10.86 -30.84 -14.01
N SER A 38 9.97 -31.76 -14.37
CA SER A 38 9.60 -32.01 -15.75
C SER A 38 8.72 -30.91 -16.34
N GLY A 39 7.75 -30.38 -15.58
CA GLY A 39 6.84 -29.35 -16.04
C GLY A 39 7.54 -28.02 -16.30
N ALA A 40 8.59 -27.69 -15.53
CA ALA A 40 9.47 -26.55 -15.82
C ALA A 40 10.24 -26.74 -17.14
N VAL A 41 10.71 -27.97 -17.43
CA VAL A 41 11.37 -28.30 -18.71
C VAL A 41 10.37 -28.29 -19.88
N TYR A 42 9.15 -28.86 -19.74
CA TYR A 42 8.10 -28.80 -20.77
C TYR A 42 7.66 -27.37 -21.06
N SER A 43 7.43 -26.57 -20.02
CA SER A 43 7.11 -25.14 -20.13
C SER A 43 8.18 -24.43 -20.95
N SER A 44 9.46 -24.66 -20.61
CA SER A 44 10.59 -24.03 -21.28
C SER A 44 10.78 -24.50 -22.74
N LEU A 45 10.59 -25.78 -23.03
CA LEU A 45 10.62 -26.32 -24.40
C LEU A 45 9.46 -25.76 -25.24
N ASN A 46 8.27 -25.63 -24.65
CA ASN A 46 7.10 -25.05 -25.33
C ASN A 46 7.24 -23.56 -25.59
N THR A 47 7.84 -22.80 -24.66
CA THR A 47 8.22 -21.40 -24.89
C THR A 47 9.20 -21.29 -26.07
N ALA A 48 10.09 -22.27 -26.26
CA ALA A 48 10.99 -22.37 -27.41
C ALA A 48 10.35 -23.01 -28.67
N GLY A 49 9.03 -23.21 -28.68
CA GLY A 49 8.26 -23.62 -29.86
C GLY A 49 8.05 -25.13 -30.04
N ALA A 50 8.35 -25.97 -29.04
CA ALA A 50 8.21 -27.42 -29.13
C ALA A 50 6.77 -27.95 -29.31
N ASN A 51 5.75 -27.17 -28.90
CA ASN A 51 4.32 -27.53 -28.97
C ASN A 51 4.00 -28.96 -28.46
N LEU A 52 4.62 -29.36 -27.36
CA LEU A 52 4.37 -30.62 -26.67
C LEU A 52 3.22 -30.48 -25.66
N SER A 53 2.38 -31.52 -25.54
CA SER A 53 1.48 -31.64 -24.40
C SER A 53 2.27 -31.81 -23.10
N LEU A 54 1.78 -31.25 -22.00
CA LEU A 54 2.46 -31.35 -20.70
C LEU A 54 2.59 -32.81 -20.27
N GLY A 55 3.81 -33.34 -20.30
CA GLY A 55 4.13 -34.70 -19.90
C GLY A 55 4.70 -34.79 -18.48
N ASN A 56 5.48 -35.85 -18.25
CA ASN A 56 6.27 -36.06 -17.04
C ASN A 56 7.72 -36.45 -17.39
N THR A 57 8.54 -36.69 -16.38
CA THR A 57 9.95 -37.08 -16.54
C THR A 57 10.14 -38.34 -17.39
N ASP A 58 9.20 -39.30 -17.34
CA ASP A 58 9.26 -40.52 -18.15
C ASP A 58 8.95 -40.25 -19.63
N SER A 59 7.96 -39.39 -19.91
CA SER A 59 7.61 -38.95 -21.26
C SER A 59 8.76 -38.21 -21.96
N LEU A 60 9.65 -37.54 -21.23
CA LEU A 60 10.80 -36.85 -21.83
C LEU A 60 11.79 -37.81 -22.53
N PHE A 61 11.83 -39.09 -22.16
CA PHE A 61 12.63 -40.09 -22.87
C PHE A 61 12.18 -40.31 -24.32
N THR A 62 10.90 -40.05 -24.63
CA THR A 62 10.34 -40.17 -25.98
C THR A 62 10.23 -38.81 -26.67
N ASP A 63 9.90 -37.77 -25.92
CA ASP A 63 9.57 -36.46 -26.48
C ASP A 63 10.82 -35.71 -26.93
N LEU A 64 11.93 -35.78 -26.18
CA LEU A 64 13.20 -35.16 -26.57
C LEU A 64 13.74 -35.70 -27.92
N PRO A 65 13.78 -37.03 -28.16
CA PRO A 65 14.09 -37.56 -29.49
C PRO A 65 13.19 -37.05 -30.61
N SER A 66 11.88 -36.86 -30.35
CA SER A 66 10.94 -36.33 -31.35
C SER A 66 11.25 -34.89 -31.76
N LEU A 67 11.86 -34.12 -30.85
CA LEU A 67 12.33 -32.74 -31.08
C LEU A 67 13.74 -32.66 -31.69
N GLY A 68 14.37 -33.80 -31.99
CA GLY A 68 15.71 -33.86 -32.59
C GLY A 68 16.87 -33.94 -31.59
N PHE A 69 16.59 -34.25 -30.31
CA PHE A 69 17.64 -34.56 -29.35
C PHE A 69 18.14 -36.00 -29.50
N SER A 70 19.43 -36.21 -29.21
CA SER A 70 20.07 -37.53 -29.20
C SER A 70 20.77 -37.76 -27.86
N LYS A 71 20.85 -39.02 -27.42
CA LYS A 71 21.59 -39.36 -26.19
C LYS A 71 23.08 -39.01 -26.37
N THR A 72 23.68 -38.43 -25.34
CA THR A 72 25.09 -38.01 -25.35
C THR A 72 25.82 -38.46 -24.10
N ASP A 73 27.14 -38.62 -24.23
CA ASP A 73 28.08 -38.94 -23.15
C ASP A 73 28.89 -37.69 -22.76
N PRO A 74 29.54 -37.65 -21.58
CA PRO A 74 30.40 -36.53 -21.19
C PRO A 74 31.48 -36.21 -22.25
N PRO A 75 31.89 -34.93 -22.39
CA PRO A 75 31.50 -33.80 -21.58
C PRO A 75 30.11 -33.27 -21.93
N TYR A 76 29.29 -33.05 -20.89
CA TYR A 76 28.01 -32.37 -21.02
C TYR A 76 28.25 -30.88 -21.28
N ALA A 77 27.29 -30.23 -21.90
CA ALA A 77 27.42 -28.86 -22.37
C ALA A 77 26.12 -28.08 -22.14
N TYR A 78 26.22 -26.75 -22.27
CA TYR A 78 25.08 -25.84 -22.20
C TYR A 78 23.93 -26.32 -23.08
N GLY A 79 22.73 -26.38 -22.50
CA GLY A 79 21.52 -26.81 -23.20
C GLY A 79 21.32 -28.33 -23.27
N ASP A 80 22.22 -29.15 -22.73
CA ASP A 80 21.94 -30.57 -22.57
C ASP A 80 20.85 -30.79 -21.51
N ILE A 81 19.89 -31.67 -21.77
CA ILE A 81 18.82 -31.99 -20.83
C ILE A 81 19.12 -33.34 -20.20
N PHE A 82 19.21 -33.39 -18.87
CA PHE A 82 19.41 -34.63 -18.14
C PHE A 82 18.09 -35.21 -17.65
N ILE A 83 18.02 -36.53 -17.59
CA ILE A 83 16.95 -37.26 -16.93
C ILE A 83 17.58 -38.25 -15.96
N PHE A 84 17.29 -38.09 -14.67
CA PHE A 84 17.53 -39.07 -13.62
C PHE A 84 16.37 -40.04 -13.59
N GLY A 85 16.66 -41.31 -13.84
CA GLY A 85 15.69 -42.39 -13.88
C GLY A 85 15.92 -43.37 -15.05
N ILE A 86 15.09 -44.40 -15.08
CA ILE A 86 15.04 -45.42 -16.13
C ILE A 86 13.76 -45.22 -16.95
N GLN A 87 13.87 -45.23 -18.27
CA GLN A 87 12.71 -45.14 -19.16
C GLN A 87 11.66 -46.21 -18.83
N GLY A 88 10.41 -45.80 -18.64
CA GLY A 88 9.29 -46.64 -18.20
C GLY A 88 9.13 -46.78 -16.69
N GLN A 89 10.00 -46.15 -15.89
CA GLN A 89 10.00 -46.21 -14.41
C GLN A 89 10.23 -44.85 -13.73
N SER A 90 10.22 -43.75 -14.49
CA SER A 90 10.59 -42.41 -13.99
C SER A 90 9.39 -41.49 -13.74
N SER A 91 8.19 -42.04 -13.51
CA SER A 91 6.97 -41.24 -13.28
C SER A 91 6.83 -40.80 -11.82
N GLY A 92 6.12 -39.69 -11.60
CA GLY A 92 5.94 -39.12 -10.26
C GLY A 92 7.29 -38.78 -9.61
N ALA A 93 7.44 -39.10 -8.33
CA ALA A 93 8.67 -38.83 -7.56
C ALA A 93 9.86 -39.75 -7.92
N ALA A 94 9.69 -40.71 -8.84
CA ALA A 94 10.73 -41.68 -9.20
C ALA A 94 11.72 -41.17 -10.26
N GLY A 95 11.53 -39.95 -10.78
CA GLY A 95 12.42 -39.35 -11.77
C GLY A 95 12.65 -37.86 -11.51
N HIS A 96 13.80 -37.37 -11.94
CA HIS A 96 14.18 -35.95 -11.86
C HIS A 96 14.81 -35.46 -13.16
N THR A 97 14.68 -34.19 -13.50
CA THR A 97 15.17 -33.63 -14.77
C THR A 97 15.47 -32.14 -14.67
N GLY A 98 16.31 -31.66 -15.58
CA GLY A 98 16.72 -30.27 -15.68
C GLY A 98 17.68 -30.08 -16.85
N ILE A 99 18.32 -28.91 -16.91
CA ILE A 99 19.13 -28.49 -18.05
C ILE A 99 20.53 -28.11 -17.58
N PHE A 100 21.56 -28.57 -18.29
CA PHE A 100 22.94 -28.16 -18.08
C PHE A 100 23.16 -26.71 -18.49
N LEU A 101 23.78 -25.95 -17.59
CA LEU A 101 24.30 -24.60 -17.82
C LEU A 101 25.80 -24.63 -18.19
N ASP A 102 26.52 -25.70 -17.80
CA ASP A 102 27.89 -25.96 -18.25
C ASP A 102 28.21 -27.45 -18.10
N ALA A 103 29.49 -27.85 -18.02
CA ALA A 103 29.88 -29.24 -17.84
C ALA A 103 29.45 -29.86 -16.49
N ASN A 104 29.17 -29.03 -15.50
CA ASN A 104 28.92 -29.41 -14.11
C ASN A 104 27.65 -28.79 -13.53
N GLN A 105 27.29 -27.56 -13.88
CA GLN A 105 26.13 -26.85 -13.32
C GLN A 105 24.84 -27.15 -14.07
N ILE A 106 23.74 -27.30 -13.33
CA ILE A 106 22.40 -27.53 -13.86
C ILE A 106 21.39 -26.55 -13.28
N ILE A 107 20.38 -26.18 -14.07
CA ILE A 107 19.17 -25.51 -13.61
C ILE A 107 18.00 -26.50 -13.60
N HIS A 108 17.31 -26.59 -12.46
CA HIS A 108 16.22 -27.56 -12.28
C HIS A 108 15.22 -27.09 -11.22
N CYS A 109 13.96 -27.53 -11.35
CA CYS A 109 12.95 -27.33 -10.32
C CYS A 109 12.95 -28.54 -9.37
N ASN A 110 13.10 -28.35 -8.06
CA ASN A 110 13.16 -29.45 -7.11
C ASN A 110 12.52 -29.14 -5.75
N TYR A 111 12.20 -30.19 -5.02
CA TYR A 111 11.57 -30.11 -3.71
C TYR A 111 12.50 -29.51 -2.63
N GLY A 112 13.79 -29.86 -2.64
CA GLY A 112 14.77 -29.42 -1.64
C GLY A 112 14.97 -27.90 -1.62
N ASP A 113 15.00 -27.28 -2.80
CA ASP A 113 15.12 -25.83 -2.98
C ASP A 113 13.76 -25.11 -3.01
N ASN A 114 12.65 -25.86 -2.88
CA ASN A 114 11.27 -25.40 -3.02
C ASN A 114 11.06 -24.48 -4.24
N GLY A 115 11.56 -24.87 -5.40
CA GLY A 115 11.46 -24.06 -6.61
C GLY A 115 12.56 -24.36 -7.63
N VAL A 116 12.80 -23.40 -8.53
CA VAL A 116 13.86 -23.50 -9.54
C VAL A 116 15.20 -23.03 -8.97
N GLY A 117 16.15 -23.96 -8.84
CA GLY A 117 17.50 -23.75 -8.33
C GLY A 117 18.58 -24.00 -9.38
N ILE A 118 19.81 -23.59 -9.06
CA ILE A 118 21.03 -23.94 -9.79
C ILE A 118 21.93 -24.73 -8.85
N GLY A 119 22.43 -25.87 -9.29
CA GLY A 119 23.30 -26.72 -8.48
C GLY A 119 24.29 -27.53 -9.32
N ASP A 120 25.28 -28.10 -8.64
CA ASP A 120 26.22 -29.04 -9.26
C ASP A 120 25.54 -30.38 -9.55
N PHE A 121 25.65 -30.87 -10.78
CA PHE A 121 25.02 -32.09 -11.25
C PHE A 121 25.37 -33.32 -10.41
N ASN A 122 26.62 -33.48 -9.99
CA ASN A 122 27.05 -34.64 -9.21
C ASN A 122 26.55 -34.54 -7.76
N THR A 123 26.53 -33.34 -7.21
CA THR A 123 25.96 -33.07 -5.88
C THR A 123 24.46 -33.36 -5.85
N VAL A 124 23.71 -32.83 -6.81
CA VAL A 124 22.25 -33.06 -6.91
C VAL A 124 21.97 -34.55 -7.11
N ARG A 125 22.71 -35.22 -7.99
CA ARG A 125 22.60 -36.66 -8.19
C ARG A 125 22.90 -37.47 -6.92
N SER A 126 23.88 -37.05 -6.13
CA SER A 126 24.19 -37.69 -4.86
C SER A 126 23.05 -37.56 -3.86
N TYR A 127 22.39 -36.40 -3.79
CA TYR A 127 21.23 -36.18 -2.92
C TYR A 127 20.01 -37.00 -3.34
N ASP A 128 19.82 -37.23 -4.64
CA ASP A 128 18.76 -38.08 -5.18
C ASP A 128 19.04 -39.59 -5.06
N GLY A 129 20.09 -39.99 -4.31
CA GLY A 129 20.41 -41.40 -4.07
C GLY A 129 21.22 -42.06 -5.20
N ASN A 130 21.96 -41.28 -5.99
CA ASN A 130 22.77 -41.74 -7.12
C ASN A 130 21.99 -42.52 -8.20
N PRO A 131 20.88 -41.98 -8.74
CA PRO A 131 20.08 -42.67 -9.73
C PRO A 131 20.86 -42.91 -11.04
N PRO A 132 20.46 -43.92 -11.84
CA PRO A 132 20.87 -43.99 -13.23
C PRO A 132 20.36 -42.75 -13.97
N PHE A 133 21.07 -42.30 -14.99
CA PHE A 133 20.70 -41.10 -15.72
C PHE A 133 20.97 -41.25 -17.21
N THR A 134 20.30 -40.42 -18.01
CA THR A 134 20.53 -40.26 -19.45
C THR A 134 20.56 -38.77 -19.76
N VAL A 135 21.50 -38.33 -20.59
CA VAL A 135 21.60 -36.93 -21.03
C VAL A 135 21.31 -36.84 -22.52
N PHE A 136 20.55 -35.82 -22.92
CA PHE A 136 20.09 -35.58 -24.29
C PHE A 136 20.64 -34.25 -24.81
N ARG A 137 21.18 -34.27 -26.03
CA ARG A 137 21.72 -33.10 -26.74
C ARG A 137 21.01 -32.88 -28.07
N LEU A 138 20.61 -31.64 -28.35
CA LEU A 138 19.97 -31.25 -29.61
C LEU A 138 20.98 -31.29 -30.77
N ALA A 139 20.62 -31.94 -31.88
CA ALA A 139 21.50 -32.03 -33.05
C ALA A 139 21.59 -30.70 -33.83
N GLY A 140 22.82 -30.29 -34.20
CA GLY A 140 23.04 -29.14 -35.10
C GLY A 140 23.17 -27.77 -34.44
N GLN A 141 23.10 -27.70 -33.10
CA GLN A 141 23.53 -26.55 -32.32
C GLN A 141 24.56 -27.04 -31.28
N GLN A 142 25.74 -26.44 -31.26
CA GLN A 142 26.45 -26.22 -30.00
C GLN A 142 26.01 -24.82 -29.60
N PRO A 143 24.95 -24.67 -28.77
CA PRO A 143 24.72 -23.37 -28.18
C PRO A 143 26.00 -23.04 -27.44
N THR A 144 26.66 -21.97 -27.86
CA THR A 144 27.68 -21.38 -27.02
C THR A 144 26.92 -20.94 -25.77
N PRO A 145 27.44 -21.12 -24.54
CA PRO A 145 26.86 -20.44 -23.40
C PRO A 145 26.72 -18.97 -23.82
N THR A 146 25.50 -18.52 -24.07
CA THR A 146 25.26 -17.08 -24.15
C THR A 146 25.52 -16.67 -22.73
N GLU A 147 26.55 -15.85 -22.49
CA GLU A 147 27.01 -15.41 -21.17
C GLU A 147 25.83 -15.31 -20.23
N ASP A 148 25.63 -16.41 -19.53
CA ASP A 148 24.66 -16.47 -18.48
C ASP A 148 25.32 -15.61 -17.43
N ALA A 149 24.65 -14.51 -17.07
CA ALA A 149 24.98 -13.68 -15.94
C ALA A 149 25.12 -14.57 -14.70
N THR A 150 26.32 -15.11 -14.54
CA THR A 150 27.01 -15.67 -13.39
C THR A 150 28.45 -15.87 -13.88
N SER A 151 29.26 -14.81 -13.75
CA SER A 151 30.71 -14.71 -14.05
C SER A 151 31.18 -14.18 -15.42
N GLU A 152 30.41 -13.34 -16.12
CA GLU A 152 31.11 -12.13 -16.58
C GLU A 152 31.58 -11.44 -15.31
N THR A 153 32.89 -11.20 -15.19
CA THR A 153 33.33 -10.20 -14.24
C THR A 153 32.60 -8.93 -14.62
N ASN A 154 31.85 -8.36 -13.69
CA ASN A 154 31.16 -7.11 -13.96
C ASN A 154 32.24 -6.12 -14.42
N THR A 155 32.08 -5.60 -15.63
CA THR A 155 32.99 -4.64 -16.24
C THR A 155 32.32 -3.28 -16.27
N LYS A 156 33.14 -2.26 -16.48
CA LYS A 156 32.65 -0.89 -16.58
C LYS A 156 31.69 -0.71 -17.78
N GLU A 157 31.93 -1.44 -18.85
CA GLU A 157 31.14 -1.39 -20.08
C GLU A 157 29.81 -2.14 -19.97
N ASN A 158 29.77 -3.33 -19.33
CA ASN A 158 28.52 -4.10 -19.21
C ASN A 158 27.58 -3.57 -18.11
N MET A 159 28.12 -2.93 -17.06
CA MET A 159 27.32 -2.29 -16.02
C MET A 159 26.91 -0.86 -16.40
N ASP A 160 27.35 -0.30 -17.52
CA ASP A 160 26.98 1.06 -17.90
C ASP A 160 25.45 1.21 -18.04
N ASN A 161 24.85 2.11 -17.26
CA ASN A 161 23.41 2.32 -17.08
C ASN A 161 22.66 1.24 -16.26
N SER A 162 23.35 0.30 -15.61
CA SER A 162 22.72 -0.63 -14.68
C SER A 162 22.26 0.10 -13.43
N GLY A 163 21.16 -0.34 -12.83
CA GLY A 163 20.71 0.19 -11.56
C GLY A 163 19.31 -0.29 -11.22
N GLU A 164 18.89 0.00 -10.00
CA GLU A 164 17.62 -0.43 -9.45
C GLU A 164 17.14 0.58 -8.41
N ILE A 165 15.82 0.75 -8.32
CA ILE A 165 15.19 1.37 -7.16
C ILE A 165 14.81 0.25 -6.21
N GLU A 166 15.48 0.22 -5.07
CA GLU A 166 15.33 -0.85 -4.08
C GLU A 166 14.19 -0.55 -3.11
N GLU A 167 14.03 0.72 -2.74
CA GLU A 167 13.01 1.17 -1.80
C GLU A 167 12.48 2.53 -2.25
N TYR A 168 11.18 2.71 -2.13
CA TYR A 168 10.59 4.03 -2.08
C TYR A 168 9.58 4.09 -0.95
N SER A 169 9.48 5.27 -0.36
CA SER A 169 8.47 5.57 0.62
C SER A 169 7.99 6.98 0.41
N TYR A 170 6.82 7.25 0.95
CA TYR A 170 6.29 8.58 0.97
C TYR A 170 6.07 9.02 2.42
N ILE A 171 6.54 10.22 2.75
CA ILE A 171 6.53 10.76 4.10
C ILE A 171 5.98 12.18 4.02
N GLY A 172 4.69 12.33 4.30
CA GLY A 172 3.98 13.60 4.10
C GLY A 172 3.94 13.99 2.61
N ASP A 173 4.47 15.17 2.29
CA ASP A 173 4.57 15.72 0.93
C ASP A 173 5.84 15.29 0.18
N LYS A 174 6.62 14.35 0.74
CA LYS A 174 7.92 13.91 0.20
C LYS A 174 7.88 12.51 -0.37
N LEU A 175 8.42 12.35 -1.57
CA LEU A 175 8.81 11.09 -2.18
C LEU A 175 10.29 10.81 -1.84
N CYS A 176 10.53 9.77 -1.05
CA CYS A 176 11.86 9.28 -0.72
C CYS A 176 12.19 8.04 -1.54
N ILE A 177 13.34 8.04 -2.20
CA ILE A 177 13.79 6.98 -3.10
C ILE A 177 15.19 6.54 -2.67
N LYS A 178 15.36 5.23 -2.54
CA LYS A 178 16.67 4.59 -2.38
C LYS A 178 16.90 3.56 -3.49
N GLY A 179 18.14 3.46 -3.90
CA GLY A 179 18.55 2.50 -4.90
C GLY A 179 20.00 2.72 -5.29
N TRP A 180 20.33 2.34 -6.50
CA TRP A 180 21.64 2.60 -7.09
C TRP A 180 21.55 2.67 -8.61
N HIS A 181 22.46 3.41 -9.23
CA HIS A 181 22.68 3.35 -10.66
C HIS A 181 24.15 3.61 -10.98
N PHE A 182 24.65 2.93 -12.01
CA PHE A 182 26.04 3.04 -12.47
C PHE A 182 26.12 3.64 -13.87
N SER A 183 27.18 4.39 -14.12
CA SER A 183 27.63 4.61 -15.49
C SER A 183 29.15 4.80 -15.56
N SER A 184 29.71 4.22 -16.62
CA SER A 184 31.12 4.18 -16.98
C SER A 184 31.79 5.55 -17.18
N ILE A 185 31.02 6.63 -17.28
CA ILE A 185 31.58 7.97 -17.48
C ILE A 185 31.84 8.58 -16.10
N PRO A 186 33.10 8.85 -15.70
CA PRO A 186 33.45 9.14 -14.32
C PRO A 186 32.93 10.52 -13.87
N THR A 187 32.09 10.53 -12.83
CA THR A 187 32.00 11.62 -11.86
C THR A 187 32.90 11.25 -10.68
N LYS A 188 34.13 11.77 -10.66
CA LYS A 188 35.05 11.58 -9.52
C LYS A 188 34.46 12.23 -8.26
N SER A 189 34.43 11.51 -7.14
CA SER A 189 34.73 12.11 -5.84
C SER A 189 35.54 11.14 -4.97
N ASN A 190 36.80 11.51 -4.78
CA ASN A 190 37.77 11.18 -3.72
C ASN A 190 38.09 9.72 -3.37
N SER A 191 39.16 9.22 -3.99
CA SER A 191 40.14 8.35 -3.33
C SER A 191 40.82 9.12 -2.19
N GLY A 192 40.54 8.73 -0.94
CA GLY A 192 41.28 9.12 0.25
C GLY A 192 41.20 7.97 1.26
N ASP A 193 42.36 7.46 1.66
CA ASP A 193 42.56 6.25 2.48
C ASP A 193 41.63 6.12 3.70
N ASP A 194 40.84 5.04 3.73
CA ASP A 194 40.11 4.58 4.92
C ASP A 194 41.07 3.81 5.85
N ASN A 195 41.71 4.54 6.76
CA ASN A 195 42.25 3.93 7.97
C ASN A 195 42.05 4.87 9.18
N SER A 196 40.81 4.98 9.64
CA SER A 196 40.43 5.19 11.06
C SER A 196 38.92 5.38 11.16
N GLY A 197 38.32 4.83 12.21
CA GLY A 197 36.91 4.52 12.27
C GLY A 197 35.97 5.68 12.52
N GLY A 198 34.72 5.44 12.12
CA GLY A 198 33.52 5.87 12.84
C GLY A 198 32.95 7.25 12.47
N GLY A 199 31.75 7.22 11.87
CA GLY A 199 30.72 8.22 12.15
C GLY A 199 30.28 9.12 11.00
N GLY A 200 29.07 8.84 10.47
CA GLY A 200 27.98 9.82 10.33
C GLY A 200 28.11 11.00 9.36
N SER A 201 27.26 10.98 8.32
CA SER A 201 26.53 12.09 7.69
C SER A 201 27.29 13.35 7.25
N SER A 202 27.20 13.69 5.95
CA SER A 202 27.17 15.10 5.55
C SER A 202 26.32 15.31 4.29
N GLY A 203 25.15 15.90 4.49
CA GLY A 203 24.60 16.85 3.53
C GLY A 203 25.19 18.24 3.81
N SER A 204 25.37 19.03 2.74
CA SER A 204 25.42 20.50 2.76
C SER A 204 26.33 21.21 3.77
N GLY A 205 27.49 20.65 4.09
CA GLY A 205 28.51 21.33 4.88
C GLY A 205 29.83 21.27 4.13
N GLY A 206 30.28 22.38 3.56
CA GLY A 206 31.66 22.48 3.05
C GLY A 206 32.65 21.96 4.10
N THR A 207 33.73 21.31 3.66
CA THR A 207 34.74 20.71 4.56
C THR A 207 35.20 21.74 5.59
N VAL A 208 34.89 21.51 6.87
CA VAL A 208 35.24 22.43 7.96
C VAL A 208 36.62 22.07 8.48
N ASP A 209 37.56 22.99 8.39
CA ASP A 209 38.78 22.89 9.21
C ASP A 209 38.45 23.36 10.63
N TRP A 210 38.24 22.39 11.52
CA TRP A 210 37.92 22.65 12.92
C TRP A 210 39.07 23.30 13.71
N ASN A 211 40.30 23.34 13.17
CA ASN A 211 41.41 24.06 13.78
C ASN A 211 41.46 25.54 13.35
N ASP A 212 40.72 25.92 12.32
CA ASP A 212 40.62 27.29 11.83
C ASP A 212 39.32 27.96 12.29
N VAL A 213 39.44 29.10 12.98
CA VAL A 213 38.26 29.86 13.43
C VAL A 213 37.48 30.48 12.27
N GLN A 214 38.15 30.83 11.16
CA GLN A 214 37.49 31.38 9.98
C GLN A 214 36.63 30.30 9.30
N SER A 215 37.17 29.07 9.15
CA SER A 215 36.41 27.93 8.63
C SER A 215 35.22 27.54 9.51
N ARG A 216 35.36 27.55 10.84
CA ARG A 216 34.25 27.30 11.78
C ARG A 216 33.16 28.37 11.70
N ALA A 217 33.56 29.64 11.55
CA ALA A 217 32.61 30.73 11.35
C ALA A 217 31.83 30.55 10.05
N GLN A 218 32.48 30.20 8.94
CA GLN A 218 31.79 29.94 7.67
C GLN A 218 30.79 28.77 7.77
N PHE A 219 31.15 27.70 8.49
CA PHE A 219 30.24 26.58 8.76
C PHE A 219 28.99 27.04 9.53
N PHE A 220 29.18 27.79 10.61
CA PHE A 220 28.09 28.35 11.41
C PHE A 220 27.17 29.24 10.57
N MET A 221 27.75 30.10 9.72
CA MET A 221 27.00 30.98 8.82
C MET A 221 26.16 30.19 7.81
N ASN A 222 26.68 29.09 7.26
CA ASN A 222 25.92 28.22 6.35
C ASN A 222 24.70 27.59 7.05
N VAL A 223 24.87 27.09 8.27
CA VAL A 223 23.77 26.52 9.05
C VAL A 223 22.69 27.57 9.35
N CYS A 224 23.10 28.79 9.71
CA CYS A 224 22.15 29.90 9.92
C CYS A 224 21.40 30.27 8.64
N HIS A 225 22.08 30.29 7.49
CA HIS A 225 21.46 30.55 6.20
C HIS A 225 20.37 29.51 5.88
N ASP A 226 20.66 28.23 6.06
CA ASP A 226 19.70 27.14 5.82
C ASP A 226 18.49 27.18 6.75
N LEU A 227 18.65 27.76 7.95
CA LEU A 227 17.57 28.01 8.90
C LEU A 227 16.77 29.29 8.60
N GLY A 228 17.08 29.97 7.50
CA GLY A 228 16.44 31.23 7.09
C GLY A 228 16.69 32.37 8.08
N ILE A 229 17.82 32.36 8.78
CA ILE A 229 18.21 33.44 9.69
C ILE A 229 18.76 34.59 8.81
N PRO A 230 18.47 35.87 9.10
CA PRO A 230 19.08 36.99 8.38
C PRO A 230 20.57 37.18 8.72
N LEU A 231 21.36 37.73 7.79
CA LEU A 231 22.82 37.89 7.91
C LEU A 231 23.26 38.53 9.23
N ASN A 232 22.66 39.66 9.62
CA ASN A 232 23.07 40.38 10.82
C ASN A 232 22.79 39.57 12.10
N THR A 233 21.68 38.84 12.13
CA THR A 233 21.33 37.95 13.24
C THR A 233 22.27 36.74 13.28
N ALA A 234 22.63 36.17 12.13
CA ALA A 234 23.58 35.07 12.05
C ALA A 234 24.98 35.48 12.52
N LEU A 235 25.47 36.65 12.10
CA LEU A 235 26.74 37.21 12.57
C LEU A 235 26.71 37.47 14.09
N ALA A 236 25.58 37.94 14.62
CA ALA A 236 25.43 38.18 16.05
C ALA A 236 25.50 36.89 16.87
N LEU A 237 24.83 35.83 16.40
CA LEU A 237 24.88 34.49 16.99
C LEU A 237 26.28 33.88 16.90
N ALA A 238 26.97 34.05 15.76
CA ALA A 238 28.33 33.57 15.57
C ALA A 238 29.31 34.24 16.53
N ALA A 239 29.18 35.56 16.75
CA ALA A 239 30.00 36.28 17.71
C ALA A 239 29.81 35.77 19.14
N ASN A 240 28.58 35.39 19.48
CA ASN A 240 28.28 34.79 20.77
C ASN A 240 28.87 33.37 20.90
N ALA A 241 28.60 32.51 19.90
CA ALA A 241 29.08 31.15 19.88
C ALA A 241 30.62 31.04 19.83
N TYR A 242 31.29 32.05 19.27
CA TYR A 242 32.75 32.14 19.36
C TYR A 242 33.25 32.33 20.78
N VAL A 243 32.61 33.19 21.57
CA VAL A 243 33.03 33.43 22.96
C VAL A 243 32.74 32.24 23.85
N GLU A 244 31.58 31.60 23.66
CA GLU A 244 31.17 30.44 24.47
C GLU A 244 31.93 29.17 24.06
N SER A 245 31.89 28.79 22.79
CA SER A 245 32.38 27.50 22.36
C SER A 245 33.54 27.57 21.37
N SER A 246 34.06 28.77 21.05
CA SER A 246 34.94 28.95 19.89
C SER A 246 34.34 28.40 18.59
N LEU A 247 33.01 28.55 18.42
CA LEU A 247 32.25 28.01 17.28
C LEU A 247 32.40 26.48 17.13
N GLU A 248 32.42 25.77 18.24
CA GLU A 248 32.48 24.32 18.29
C GLU A 248 31.13 23.75 18.79
N PRO A 249 30.38 23.00 17.97
CA PRO A 249 29.09 22.42 18.36
C PRO A 249 29.22 21.28 19.38
N SER A 250 30.41 20.68 19.52
CA SER A 250 30.68 19.63 20.52
C SER A 250 31.42 20.13 21.76
N ALA A 251 31.54 21.45 21.97
CA ALA A 251 32.28 22.00 23.10
C ALA A 251 31.65 21.62 24.43
N LEU A 252 32.50 21.33 25.42
CA LEU A 252 32.14 20.99 26.80
C LEU A 252 32.78 22.01 27.75
N GLU A 253 31.98 22.59 28.65
CA GLU A 253 32.53 23.37 29.75
C GLU A 253 33.08 22.46 30.87
N PRO A 254 34.11 22.92 31.61
CA PRO A 254 34.53 22.29 32.87
C PRO A 254 33.38 22.31 33.89
N MET A 255 33.25 21.24 34.68
CA MET A 255 32.22 21.13 35.72
C MET A 255 32.37 22.25 36.77
N GLU A 256 31.34 23.08 36.94
CA GLU A 256 31.29 24.00 38.08
C GLU A 256 31.02 23.22 39.39
N ALA A 257 31.41 23.80 40.54
CA ALA A 257 31.21 23.20 41.87
C ALA A 257 29.73 22.90 42.22
N SER A 258 28.79 23.42 41.43
CA SER A 258 27.34 23.22 41.53
C SER A 258 26.81 21.97 40.80
N GLY A 259 27.65 21.27 40.03
CA GLY A 259 27.29 20.04 39.31
C GLY A 259 26.62 20.24 37.94
N ALA A 260 26.53 21.47 37.43
CA ALA A 260 26.06 21.77 36.08
C ALA A 260 27.21 21.75 35.05
N GLN A 261 26.94 21.28 33.82
CA GLN A 261 27.91 21.22 32.71
C GLN A 261 27.28 21.75 31.42
N GLY A 262 27.76 22.89 30.91
CA GLY A 262 27.37 23.46 29.62
C GLY A 262 27.89 22.64 28.43
N LYS A 263 27.08 22.55 27.36
CA LYS A 263 27.43 21.84 26.11
C LYS A 263 26.90 22.60 24.88
N GLY A 264 27.67 22.62 23.79
CA GLY A 264 27.25 23.16 22.50
C GLY A 264 27.62 24.63 22.23
N TYR A 265 27.08 25.21 21.15
CA TYR A 265 27.46 26.55 20.64
C TYR A 265 27.24 27.69 21.63
N PHE A 266 26.16 27.70 22.39
CA PHE A 266 25.75 28.84 23.23
C PHE A 266 25.83 28.55 24.74
N GLN A 267 26.52 27.48 25.11
CA GLN A 267 26.78 26.95 26.46
C GLN A 267 25.86 27.46 27.60
N TRP A 268 24.84 26.65 27.97
CA TRP A 268 24.34 26.49 29.35
C TRP A 268 23.41 25.26 29.50
N SER A 269 23.33 24.68 30.70
CA SER A 269 22.55 23.47 31.03
C SER A 269 21.56 23.67 32.19
N TYR A 270 20.28 23.44 31.94
CA TYR A 270 19.47 22.63 32.87
C TYR A 270 19.06 21.36 32.13
N ALA A 271 19.59 20.22 32.59
CA ALA A 271 19.38 18.89 32.01
C ALA A 271 17.89 18.50 31.88
N TYR A 272 16.98 19.18 32.56
CA TYR A 272 15.55 18.86 32.59
C TYR A 272 14.76 19.34 31.35
N ASN A 273 15.29 20.26 30.55
CA ASN A 273 14.53 20.89 29.46
C ASN A 273 14.76 20.28 28.06
N TRP A 274 15.67 19.33 27.91
CA TRP A 274 16.12 18.88 26.58
C TRP A 274 15.81 17.41 26.25
N GLY A 275 15.18 16.64 27.16
CA GLY A 275 15.22 15.17 27.04
C GLY A 275 16.68 14.66 26.99
N ASP A 276 16.93 13.40 26.65
CA ASP A 276 18.28 12.79 26.68
C ASP A 276 19.35 13.42 25.73
N VAL A 277 19.06 14.56 25.10
CA VAL A 277 19.84 15.18 24.02
C VAL A 277 21.21 15.76 24.42
N PRO A 278 21.45 16.31 25.62
CA PRO A 278 22.77 16.89 25.94
C PRO A 278 23.93 15.88 25.92
N ASN A 279 23.69 14.57 25.89
CA ASN A 279 24.75 13.58 26.02
C ASN A 279 25.46 13.16 24.72
N HIS A 280 25.04 13.65 23.55
CA HIS A 280 25.55 13.17 22.25
C HIS A 280 25.84 14.26 21.19
N MET A 281 26.34 15.45 21.54
CA MET A 281 26.69 16.47 20.54
C MET A 281 28.02 16.18 19.83
N SER A 282 28.03 16.25 18.48
CA SER A 282 29.22 16.03 17.64
C SER A 282 29.48 17.20 16.67
N ARG A 283 30.60 17.12 15.93
CA ARG A 283 30.99 18.04 14.84
C ARG A 283 30.18 17.80 13.55
N SER A 284 28.86 17.70 13.66
CA SER A 284 27.96 17.41 12.54
C SER A 284 27.09 18.60 12.16
N TYR A 285 26.70 18.65 10.89
CA TYR A 285 25.77 19.68 10.38
C TYR A 285 24.40 19.58 11.06
N GLU A 286 23.91 18.35 11.27
CA GLU A 286 22.61 18.10 11.90
C GLU A 286 22.59 18.53 13.37
N ASP A 287 23.64 18.25 14.15
CA ASP A 287 23.73 18.69 15.55
C ASP A 287 23.83 20.23 15.63
N ALA A 288 24.59 20.85 14.72
CA ALA A 288 24.70 22.30 14.62
C ALA A 288 23.34 22.94 14.27
N LYS A 289 22.63 22.38 13.29
CA LYS A 289 21.31 22.84 12.85
C LYS A 289 20.26 22.67 13.94
N TYR A 290 20.27 21.54 14.63
CA TYR A 290 19.39 21.29 15.76
C TYR A 290 19.60 22.31 16.89
N GLN A 291 20.86 22.57 17.28
CA GLN A 291 21.19 23.54 18.34
C GLN A 291 20.71 24.95 18.00
N ILE A 292 20.93 25.42 16.78
CA ILE A 292 20.53 26.76 16.35
C ILE A 292 19.00 26.85 16.18
N ASN A 293 18.36 25.80 15.68
CA ASN A 293 16.90 25.76 15.53
C ASN A 293 16.17 25.71 16.89
N PHE A 294 16.73 25.03 17.89
CA PHE A 294 16.23 25.09 19.26
C PHE A 294 16.37 26.50 19.85
N ALA A 295 17.52 27.14 19.64
CA ALA A 295 17.74 28.52 20.11
C ALA A 295 16.71 29.49 19.49
N LYS A 296 16.32 29.25 18.23
CA LYS A 296 15.26 29.96 17.52
C LYS A 296 13.84 29.65 18.01
N SER A 297 13.54 28.42 18.43
CA SER A 297 12.21 28.02 18.90
C SER A 297 11.90 28.44 20.34
N ASN A 298 12.92 28.79 21.12
CA ASN A 298 12.75 29.19 22.51
C ASN A 298 12.25 30.65 22.63
N SER A 299 10.97 30.82 22.91
CA SER A 299 10.32 32.13 23.10
C SER A 299 10.32 32.62 24.56
N GLY A 300 10.90 31.86 25.50
CA GLY A 300 10.75 32.05 26.95
C GLY A 300 11.70 33.07 27.61
N GLN A 301 12.51 33.81 26.85
CA GLN A 301 13.59 34.62 27.41
C GLN A 301 13.43 36.14 27.20
N TRP A 302 13.96 36.92 28.14
CA TRP A 302 13.64 38.32 28.40
C TRP A 302 14.48 39.30 27.56
N ILE A 303 14.18 39.47 26.27
CA ILE A 303 14.80 40.53 25.45
C ILE A 303 14.18 41.92 25.68
N SER A 304 13.07 41.98 26.42
CA SER A 304 12.32 43.19 26.75
C SER A 304 13.00 44.11 27.78
N VAL A 305 14.17 43.76 28.31
CA VAL A 305 14.90 44.55 29.32
C VAL A 305 15.88 45.55 28.68
N GLY A 306 15.42 46.29 27.67
CA GLY A 306 16.15 47.43 27.08
C GLY A 306 16.83 47.21 25.72
N TYR A 307 16.68 46.02 25.09
CA TYR A 307 17.34 45.68 23.82
C TYR A 307 16.38 45.23 22.69
N GLY A 308 15.08 45.51 22.82
CA GLY A 308 14.08 45.29 21.77
C GLY A 308 13.13 44.11 22.02
N SER A 309 12.72 43.44 20.94
CA SER A 309 11.84 42.26 20.95
C SER A 309 12.46 41.10 20.16
N TRP A 310 12.08 39.85 20.47
CA TRP A 310 12.59 38.67 19.75
C TRP A 310 12.20 38.71 18.28
N ASP A 311 11.00 39.22 17.98
CA ASP A 311 10.54 39.44 16.62
C ASP A 311 11.45 40.40 15.84
N ASN A 312 12.03 41.41 16.50
CA ASN A 312 12.97 42.34 15.84
C ASN A 312 14.37 41.73 15.73
N PHE A 313 14.83 41.01 16.76
CA PHE A 313 16.10 40.30 16.74
C PHE A 313 16.18 39.30 15.59
N TRP A 314 15.13 38.48 15.42
CA TRP A 314 15.08 37.46 14.36
C TRP A 314 14.82 38.03 12.96
N LYS A 315 14.39 39.30 12.84
CA LYS A 315 14.33 40.03 11.56
C LYS A 315 15.69 40.59 11.13
N GLY A 316 16.65 40.69 12.05
CA GLY A 316 18.01 41.15 11.76
C GLY A 316 18.11 42.60 11.30
N THR A 317 17.19 43.46 11.75
CA THR A 317 17.10 44.86 11.29
C THR A 317 18.17 45.77 11.88
N ASP A 318 18.74 45.42 13.03
CA ASP A 318 19.82 46.17 13.69
C ASP A 318 21.21 45.68 13.26
N SER A 319 22.26 46.42 13.65
CA SER A 319 23.63 46.01 13.35
C SER A 319 24.03 44.74 14.13
N PRO A 320 24.96 43.92 13.61
CA PRO A 320 25.42 42.72 14.30
C PRO A 320 25.91 42.99 15.73
N GLU A 321 26.58 44.12 15.97
CA GLU A 321 27.03 44.53 17.32
C GLU A 321 25.86 44.74 18.30
N VAL A 322 24.81 45.45 17.87
CA VAL A 322 23.62 45.69 18.69
C VAL A 322 22.89 44.39 18.97
N LEU A 323 22.76 43.53 17.94
CA LEU A 323 22.14 42.22 18.07
C LEU A 323 22.95 41.28 18.97
N THR A 324 24.29 41.30 18.91
CA THR A 324 25.14 40.51 19.83
C THR A 324 24.90 40.94 21.27
N ASN A 325 24.86 42.24 21.55
CA ASN A 325 24.56 42.73 22.90
C ASN A 325 23.14 42.38 23.35
N ALA A 326 22.16 42.45 22.43
CA ALA A 326 20.78 42.04 22.70
C ALA A 326 20.70 40.55 23.05
N TRP A 327 21.40 39.70 22.30
CA TRP A 327 21.49 38.26 22.59
C TRP A 327 22.09 38.02 23.98
N VAL A 328 23.28 38.56 24.25
CA VAL A 328 23.99 38.36 25.54
C VAL A 328 23.15 38.85 26.73
N ALA A 329 22.56 40.05 26.64
CA ALA A 329 21.75 40.62 27.72
C ALA A 329 20.48 39.80 28.01
N SER A 330 19.92 39.15 26.99
CA SER A 330 18.65 38.42 27.09
C SER A 330 18.84 36.95 27.45
N TRP A 331 19.85 36.34 26.81
CA TRP A 331 20.14 34.92 26.79
C TRP A 331 21.11 34.49 27.89
N GLU A 332 22.20 35.23 28.10
CA GLU A 332 23.27 34.83 29.02
C GLU A 332 23.32 35.62 30.32
N ARG A 333 22.83 36.87 30.30
CA ARG A 333 22.72 37.76 31.47
C ARG A 333 23.99 37.85 32.33
N PRO A 334 25.19 38.04 31.73
CA PRO A 334 26.41 38.16 32.52
C PRO A 334 26.39 39.45 33.35
N ALA A 335 27.10 39.45 34.49
CA ALA A 335 27.24 40.64 35.34
C ALA A 335 27.91 41.83 34.61
N ASN A 336 28.71 41.56 33.58
CA ASN A 336 29.25 42.52 32.62
C ASN A 336 29.14 41.95 31.20
N ILE A 337 28.42 42.64 30.29
CA ILE A 337 28.13 42.15 28.93
C ILE A 337 29.41 42.02 28.06
N GLY A 338 30.45 42.81 28.33
CA GLY A 338 31.67 42.82 27.52
C GLY A 338 31.42 43.31 26.08
N ASN A 339 32.40 43.19 25.19
CA ASN A 339 32.23 43.46 23.76
C ASN A 339 32.56 42.21 22.93
N ARG A 340 31.59 41.28 22.86
CA ARG A 340 31.76 40.01 22.14
C ARG A 340 31.88 40.18 20.63
N TRP A 341 31.22 41.21 20.08
CA TRP A 341 31.33 41.55 18.66
C TRP A 341 32.75 41.95 18.27
N ALA A 342 33.39 42.86 19.02
CA ALA A 342 34.77 43.24 18.80
C ALA A 342 35.73 42.03 18.94
N THR A 343 35.51 41.19 19.96
CA THR A 343 36.29 39.95 20.15
C THR A 343 36.18 39.01 18.94
N PHE A 344 34.99 38.81 18.39
CA PHE A 344 34.77 37.97 17.21
C PHE A 344 35.44 38.57 15.95
N THR A 345 35.22 39.85 15.68
CA THR A 345 35.81 40.51 14.49
C THR A 345 37.33 40.66 14.56
N SER A 346 37.95 40.49 15.74
CA SER A 346 39.41 40.51 15.90
C SER A 346 40.08 39.23 15.40
N VAL A 347 39.33 38.13 15.26
CA VAL A 347 39.84 36.81 14.86
C VAL A 347 39.16 36.25 13.61
N VAL A 348 37.99 36.75 13.25
CA VAL A 348 37.24 36.35 12.05
C VAL A 348 37.06 37.56 11.15
N ASN A 349 37.49 37.43 9.90
CA ASN A 349 37.22 38.40 8.85
C ASN A 349 35.78 38.21 8.36
N VAL A 350 34.86 39.00 8.92
CA VAL A 350 33.42 38.93 8.62
C VAL A 350 33.08 39.30 7.18
N ASP A 351 33.89 40.14 6.52
CA ASP A 351 33.71 40.53 5.12
C ASP A 351 34.09 39.40 4.15
N ALA A 352 34.89 38.43 4.62
CA ALA A 352 35.25 37.23 3.86
C ALA A 352 34.24 36.09 4.06
N LEU A 353 33.25 36.23 4.94
CA LEU A 353 32.20 35.24 5.13
C LEU A 353 31.17 35.35 4.00
N THR A 354 30.90 34.23 3.35
CA THR A 354 29.85 34.14 2.33
C THR A 354 28.48 33.92 2.97
N TYR A 355 27.47 34.66 2.50
CA TYR A 355 26.10 34.58 2.99
C TYR A 355 25.08 34.96 1.92
N GLY A 356 24.29 33.99 1.46
CA GLY A 356 23.30 34.16 0.39
C GLY A 356 23.88 34.20 -1.04
N ASP A 357 22.98 34.19 -2.03
CA ASP A 357 23.28 34.04 -3.46
C ASP A 357 23.78 35.34 -4.14
N LYS A 358 25.05 35.74 -3.95
CA LYS A 358 25.70 36.75 -4.83
C LYS A 358 26.98 36.23 -5.48
N SER A 359 27.10 36.44 -6.79
CA SER A 359 28.06 35.82 -7.71
C SER A 359 29.04 36.81 -8.41
N ILE A 360 30.35 36.44 -8.46
CA ILE A 360 31.35 36.45 -9.59
C ILE A 360 32.03 37.77 -10.11
N SER A 361 33.40 37.81 -10.18
CA SER A 361 34.18 37.93 -11.46
C SER A 361 35.74 37.91 -11.39
N VAL A 362 36.32 36.86 -12.00
CA VAL A 362 37.45 36.74 -12.97
C VAL A 362 38.86 37.37 -12.72
N THR A 363 39.89 36.50 -12.69
CA THR A 363 41.03 36.59 -13.63
C THR A 363 41.54 35.20 -14.03
N ARG A 364 41.50 34.91 -15.34
CA ARG A 364 42.03 33.67 -15.93
C ARG A 364 43.56 33.68 -15.89
N ALA A 365 44.16 32.72 -15.19
CA ALA A 365 45.30 31.97 -15.71
C ALA A 365 44.81 30.57 -16.04
N ARG A 366 45.13 30.09 -17.25
CA ARG A 366 44.66 28.81 -17.82
C ARG A 366 44.84 27.63 -16.85
N ALA A 367 43.72 27.13 -16.33
CA ALA A 367 43.54 25.72 -16.04
C ALA A 367 42.22 25.30 -16.70
N SER A 368 42.23 24.18 -17.42
CA SER A 368 41.04 23.63 -18.07
C SER A 368 39.92 23.51 -17.03
N SER A 369 38.77 24.13 -17.29
CA SER A 369 37.55 23.87 -16.52
C SER A 369 37.15 22.42 -16.78
N VAL A 370 37.49 21.54 -15.86
CA VAL A 370 36.82 20.24 -15.75
C VAL A 370 35.45 20.58 -15.17
N THR A 371 34.46 20.78 -16.03
CA THR A 371 33.05 20.66 -15.66
C THR A 371 32.88 19.25 -15.10
N THR A 372 32.46 19.10 -13.86
CA THR A 372 32.08 17.79 -13.32
C THR A 372 30.71 17.43 -13.87
N GLY A 373 30.53 16.17 -14.30
CA GLY A 373 29.21 15.68 -14.71
C GLY A 373 28.20 15.75 -13.56
N LYS A 374 26.90 15.83 -13.88
CA LYS A 374 25.80 15.85 -12.92
C LYS A 374 24.86 14.66 -13.13
N GLU A 375 24.31 14.13 -12.06
CA GLU A 375 23.15 13.24 -12.12
C GLU A 375 21.88 14.02 -11.87
N LEU A 376 20.84 13.72 -12.64
CA LEU A 376 19.52 14.31 -12.52
C LEU A 376 18.49 13.19 -12.39
N LEU A 377 17.46 13.44 -11.60
CA LEU A 377 16.21 12.70 -11.57
C LEU A 377 15.15 13.61 -12.19
N GLU A 378 14.56 13.17 -13.29
CA GLU A 378 13.46 13.83 -13.96
C GLU A 378 12.16 13.08 -13.69
N ILE A 379 11.11 13.81 -13.32
CA ILE A 379 9.77 13.30 -13.04
C ILE A 379 8.87 13.68 -14.20
N TYR A 380 8.12 12.72 -14.73
CA TYR A 380 7.24 12.88 -15.87
C TYR A 380 5.81 12.43 -15.52
N ASP A 381 4.82 13.16 -16.01
CA ASP A 381 3.42 12.70 -15.98
C ASP A 381 3.29 11.49 -16.92
N ALA A 382 2.93 10.33 -16.37
CA ALA A 382 2.85 9.09 -17.13
C ALA A 382 1.66 9.03 -18.10
N THR A 383 0.74 10.00 -18.04
CA THR A 383 -0.45 10.06 -18.91
C THR A 383 -0.17 10.79 -20.22
N ASN A 384 0.87 11.64 -20.26
CA ASN A 384 1.14 12.52 -21.40
C ASN A 384 2.64 12.81 -21.65
N ASP A 385 3.52 12.12 -20.91
CA ASP A 385 4.99 12.24 -20.97
C ASP A 385 5.51 13.68 -20.77
N LYS A 386 4.74 14.54 -20.11
CA LYS A 386 5.18 15.91 -19.80
C LYS A 386 6.05 15.91 -18.56
N LYS A 387 7.27 16.46 -18.70
CA LYS A 387 8.18 16.67 -17.57
C LYS A 387 7.57 17.60 -16.53
N LEU A 388 7.48 17.12 -15.30
CA LEU A 388 6.92 17.81 -14.13
C LEU A 388 8.02 18.47 -13.29
N LYS A 389 9.13 17.76 -13.04
CA LYS A 389 10.20 18.23 -12.14
C LYS A 389 11.56 17.66 -12.55
N THR A 390 12.62 18.39 -12.25
CA THR A 390 14.00 17.91 -12.35
C THR A 390 14.69 18.17 -11.01
N VAL A 391 15.42 17.18 -10.50
CA VAL A 391 16.13 17.21 -9.22
C VAL A 391 17.57 16.76 -9.47
N GLU A 392 18.55 17.47 -8.93
CA GLU A 392 19.95 17.03 -8.96
C GLU A 392 20.17 15.93 -7.92
N VAL A 393 20.85 14.85 -8.31
CA VAL A 393 21.07 13.67 -7.48
C VAL A 393 22.53 13.62 -7.06
N GLU A 394 22.76 13.57 -5.75
CA GLU A 394 24.09 13.30 -5.20
C GLU A 394 24.27 11.79 -5.00
N LEU A 395 25.28 11.21 -5.66
CA LEU A 395 25.59 9.78 -5.53
C LEU A 395 26.28 9.50 -4.20
N LYS A 396 25.83 8.45 -3.50
CA LYS A 396 26.41 7.97 -2.23
C LYS A 396 27.24 6.71 -2.44
N SER A 397 28.15 6.43 -1.51
CA SER A 397 28.93 5.19 -1.49
C SER A 397 28.03 3.98 -1.13
N ARG A 398 28.18 2.88 -1.88
CA ARG A 398 27.52 1.58 -1.73
C ARG A 398 28.57 0.47 -1.76
N LYS A 399 29.20 0.23 -0.60
CA LYS A 399 30.25 -0.80 -0.43
C LYS A 399 29.74 -2.22 -0.62
N ASP A 400 28.46 -2.45 -0.37
CA ASP A 400 27.76 -3.70 -0.66
C ASP A 400 27.69 -3.98 -2.17
N ILE A 401 27.29 -2.99 -2.98
CA ILE A 401 27.30 -3.12 -4.44
C ILE A 401 28.73 -3.28 -4.97
N ALA A 402 29.70 -2.53 -4.43
CA ALA A 402 31.11 -2.69 -4.82
C ALA A 402 31.69 -4.07 -4.47
N LYS A 403 31.26 -4.66 -3.33
CA LYS A 403 31.67 -6.00 -2.92
C LYS A 403 31.18 -7.08 -3.90
N ASP A 404 29.96 -6.92 -4.41
CA ASP A 404 29.36 -7.84 -5.38
C ASP A 404 29.88 -7.58 -6.82
N ASN A 405 30.56 -6.46 -7.04
CA ASN A 405 31.09 -6.02 -8.33
C ASN A 405 32.56 -5.52 -8.22
N PRO A 406 33.51 -6.36 -7.76
CA PRO A 406 34.85 -5.91 -7.38
C PRO A 406 35.71 -5.40 -8.55
N ASP A 407 35.36 -5.78 -9.78
CA ASP A 407 36.11 -5.43 -11.00
C ASP A 407 35.57 -4.17 -11.72
N VAL A 408 34.53 -3.52 -11.18
CA VAL A 408 33.91 -2.32 -11.76
C VAL A 408 34.42 -1.05 -11.09
N ASP A 409 35.41 -0.41 -11.73
CA ASP A 409 35.96 0.86 -11.25
C ASP A 409 34.89 1.96 -11.12
N GLY A 410 34.76 2.51 -9.91
CA GLY A 410 33.84 3.60 -9.57
C GLY A 410 32.42 3.16 -9.17
N ILE A 411 32.09 1.86 -9.18
CA ILE A 411 30.74 1.39 -8.84
C ILE A 411 30.33 1.65 -7.40
N GLU A 412 31.30 1.81 -6.50
CA GLU A 412 31.02 2.19 -5.12
C GLU A 412 30.19 3.48 -5.07
N TRP A 413 30.42 4.44 -5.97
CA TRP A 413 29.70 5.71 -6.02
C TRP A 413 28.47 5.64 -6.94
N SER A 414 27.59 4.67 -6.69
CA SER A 414 26.36 4.44 -7.45
C SER A 414 25.08 4.66 -6.64
N GLY A 415 25.18 4.88 -5.34
CA GLY A 415 24.02 4.94 -4.45
C GLY A 415 23.11 6.13 -4.70
N ILE A 416 21.81 5.88 -4.77
CA ILE A 416 20.75 6.89 -4.75
C ILE A 416 20.11 6.83 -3.36
N ASP A 417 20.01 7.97 -2.69
CA ASP A 417 19.22 8.10 -1.46
C ASP A 417 18.84 9.57 -1.26
N LEU A 418 17.60 9.90 -1.65
CA LEU A 418 17.10 11.27 -1.70
C LEU A 418 15.61 11.32 -1.35
N CYS A 419 15.18 12.48 -0.82
CA CYS A 419 13.78 12.78 -0.55
C CYS A 419 13.40 14.11 -1.22
N ILE A 420 12.34 14.10 -2.03
CA ILE A 420 11.88 15.24 -2.83
C ILE A 420 10.48 15.62 -2.39
N THR A 421 10.24 16.88 -2.03
CA THR A 421 8.87 17.39 -1.92
C THR A 421 8.21 17.36 -3.30
N PHE A 422 7.24 16.48 -3.50
CA PHE A 422 6.57 16.27 -4.78
C PHE A 422 5.21 15.59 -4.56
N GLU A 423 4.17 16.18 -5.13
CA GLU A 423 2.82 15.62 -5.17
C GLU A 423 2.32 15.63 -6.62
N SER A 424 1.54 14.62 -6.99
CA SER A 424 0.92 14.50 -8.31
C SER A 424 -0.44 13.83 -8.20
N THR A 425 -1.43 14.36 -8.92
CA THR A 425 -2.77 13.77 -9.04
C THR A 425 -2.81 12.65 -10.08
N ASN A 426 -1.89 12.68 -11.06
CA ASN A 426 -1.74 11.67 -12.09
C ASN A 426 -0.60 10.69 -11.73
N PRO A 427 -0.65 9.42 -12.20
CA PRO A 427 0.52 8.56 -12.18
C PRO A 427 1.71 9.26 -12.86
N PHE A 428 2.89 9.05 -12.33
CA PHE A 428 4.11 9.68 -12.81
C PHE A 428 5.23 8.65 -12.84
N TYR A 429 6.17 8.79 -13.75
CA TYR A 429 7.38 7.97 -13.70
C TYR A 429 8.60 8.86 -13.47
N ILE A 430 9.64 8.29 -12.88
CA ILE A 430 10.92 8.95 -12.79
C ILE A 430 11.89 8.36 -13.80
N GLN A 431 12.84 9.18 -14.22
CA GLN A 431 13.91 8.81 -15.12
C GLN A 431 15.20 9.46 -14.65
N PHE A 432 16.28 8.69 -14.54
CA PHE A 432 17.59 9.24 -14.24
C PHE A 432 18.29 9.70 -15.53
N VAL A 433 18.95 10.85 -15.47
CA VAL A 433 19.64 11.48 -16.60
C VAL A 433 21.02 11.96 -16.13
N ARG A 434 22.06 11.49 -16.80
CA ARG A 434 23.43 11.94 -16.59
C ARG A 434 23.76 13.07 -17.57
N VAL A 435 24.24 14.20 -17.07
CA VAL A 435 24.77 15.29 -17.89
C VAL A 435 26.28 15.27 -17.78
N ARG A 436 26.96 15.01 -18.91
CA ARG A 436 28.43 14.98 -18.98
C ARG A 436 29.01 16.39 -18.87
N SER A 437 30.31 16.44 -18.65
CA SER A 437 31.11 17.67 -18.57
C SER A 437 31.03 18.55 -19.83
N ASP A 438 30.80 17.95 -20.99
CA ASP A 438 30.61 18.62 -22.29
C ASP A 438 29.16 19.08 -22.53
N GLY A 439 28.26 18.87 -21.55
CA GLY A 439 26.84 19.21 -21.63
C GLY A 439 25.98 18.16 -22.34
N VAL A 440 26.54 17.03 -22.77
CA VAL A 440 25.77 15.95 -23.40
C VAL A 440 25.00 15.18 -22.33
N SER A 441 23.67 15.14 -22.48
CA SER A 441 22.78 14.36 -21.61
C SER A 441 22.63 12.92 -22.10
N LYS A 442 22.62 11.96 -21.17
CA LYS A 442 22.34 10.54 -21.42
C LYS A 442 21.24 10.08 -20.47
N ILE A 443 20.19 9.48 -21.03
CA ILE A 443 19.11 8.85 -20.26
C ILE A 443 19.62 7.50 -19.75
N LEU A 444 19.39 7.22 -18.47
CA LEU A 444 19.74 5.97 -17.82
C LEU A 444 18.53 5.03 -17.80
N ASN A 445 18.77 3.72 -17.78
CA ASN A 445 17.73 2.70 -17.87
C ASN A 445 16.98 2.44 -16.55
N VAL A 446 17.20 3.28 -15.54
CA VAL A 446 16.50 3.20 -14.25
C VAL A 446 15.23 4.05 -14.34
N GLN A 447 14.10 3.38 -14.50
CA GLN A 447 12.78 4.00 -14.51
C GLN A 447 11.85 3.25 -13.57
N GLN A 448 10.97 4.00 -12.90
CA GLN A 448 9.95 3.44 -12.04
C GLN A 448 8.68 4.27 -12.19
N LEU A 449 7.55 3.57 -12.39
CA LEU A 449 6.22 4.16 -12.37
C LEU A 449 5.75 4.26 -10.92
N PHE A 450 5.24 5.42 -10.57
CA PHE A 450 4.66 5.77 -9.30
C PHE A 450 3.20 6.16 -9.49
N PHE A 451 2.40 5.82 -8.50
CA PHE A 451 1.01 6.24 -8.43
C PHE A 451 0.87 7.46 -7.52
N PRO A 452 -0.19 8.28 -7.71
CA PRO A 452 -0.48 9.43 -6.87
C PRO A 452 -0.33 9.09 -5.39
N HIS A 453 0.51 9.87 -4.71
CA HIS A 453 0.69 9.77 -3.28
C HIS A 453 0.20 11.04 -2.61
N SER A 454 -0.80 10.89 -1.76
CA SER A 454 -1.18 11.89 -0.77
C SER A 454 -2.30 11.31 0.10
N SER A 455 -2.85 12.15 0.96
CA SER A 455 -4.10 11.93 1.64
C SER A 455 -5.32 12.24 0.75
N SER A 456 -6.49 11.80 1.23
CA SER A 456 -7.80 12.23 0.74
C SER A 456 -7.82 13.75 0.57
N ARG A 457 -8.46 14.27 -0.48
CA ARG A 457 -8.60 15.73 -0.65
C ARG A 457 -9.24 16.34 0.60
N SER A 458 -8.88 17.59 0.87
CA SER A 458 -9.36 18.35 2.04
C SER A 458 -10.74 18.98 1.85
N ASN A 459 -11.17 19.21 0.60
CA ASN A 459 -12.46 19.78 0.27
C ASN A 459 -13.45 18.68 -0.19
N ILE A 460 -14.70 18.76 0.27
CA ILE A 460 -15.78 17.83 -0.05
C ILE A 460 -16.11 17.74 -1.56
N GLY A 461 -15.73 18.74 -2.36
CA GLY A 461 -15.99 18.78 -3.81
C GLY A 461 -17.18 19.67 -4.17
N ARG A 462 -17.71 19.51 -5.39
CA ARG A 462 -18.87 20.29 -5.86
C ARG A 462 -20.15 19.69 -5.28
N ASP A 463 -20.96 20.54 -4.66
CA ASP A 463 -22.31 20.20 -4.19
C ASP A 463 -23.32 20.38 -5.33
N TYR A 464 -23.83 19.27 -5.86
CA TYR A 464 -24.80 19.29 -6.96
C TYR A 464 -26.24 19.53 -6.50
N SER A 465 -26.51 19.67 -5.19
CA SER A 465 -27.87 19.86 -4.65
C SER A 465 -28.58 21.15 -5.08
N LYS A 466 -27.88 22.05 -5.78
CA LYS A 466 -28.39 23.33 -6.28
C LYS A 466 -28.53 23.39 -7.80
N ASP A 467 -28.14 22.33 -8.51
CA ASP A 467 -28.18 22.28 -9.96
C ASP A 467 -29.58 21.86 -10.43
N ASP A 468 -30.29 22.73 -11.14
CA ASP A 468 -31.66 22.45 -11.62
C ASP A 468 -31.71 22.09 -13.12
N GLU A 469 -30.60 21.61 -13.68
CA GLU A 469 -30.50 21.23 -15.11
C GLU A 469 -30.38 19.71 -15.33
N PHE A 470 -30.67 19.30 -16.56
CA PHE A 470 -30.35 17.97 -17.06
C PHE A 470 -29.21 18.05 -18.08
N LEU A 471 -28.13 17.33 -17.81
CA LEU A 471 -26.95 17.27 -18.67
C LEU A 471 -26.19 15.97 -18.45
N ILE A 472 -25.90 15.27 -19.53
CA ILE A 472 -24.91 14.18 -19.52
C ILE A 472 -23.61 14.74 -20.10
N ALA A 473 -22.54 14.72 -19.31
CA ALA A 473 -21.23 15.20 -19.68
C ALA A 473 -20.23 14.03 -19.72
N CYS A 474 -19.71 13.74 -20.92
CA CYS A 474 -18.73 12.69 -21.16
C CYS A 474 -17.36 13.34 -21.41
N THR A 475 -16.33 12.86 -20.73
CA THR A 475 -14.97 13.42 -20.87
C THR A 475 -14.17 12.57 -21.84
N ASP A 476 -13.77 13.13 -22.98
CA ASP A 476 -12.97 12.40 -23.96
C ASP A 476 -11.52 12.18 -23.48
N LYS A 477 -10.76 11.37 -24.25
CA LYS A 477 -9.34 11.05 -23.94
C LYS A 477 -8.40 12.26 -23.84
N ASN A 478 -8.80 13.43 -24.35
CA ASN A 478 -8.01 14.66 -24.28
C ASN A 478 -8.49 15.58 -23.14
N GLY A 479 -9.41 15.12 -22.29
CA GLY A 479 -10.00 15.90 -21.21
C GLY A 479 -11.09 16.87 -21.67
N LYS A 480 -11.59 16.76 -22.91
CA LYS A 480 -12.63 17.66 -23.42
C LYS A 480 -14.02 17.07 -23.16
N ASN A 481 -14.89 17.89 -22.60
CA ASN A 481 -16.28 17.51 -22.36
C ASN A 481 -17.10 17.53 -23.65
N GLN A 482 -17.79 16.42 -23.88
CA GLN A 482 -18.88 16.27 -24.84
C GLN A 482 -20.20 16.16 -24.08
N PHE A 483 -21.27 16.66 -24.68
CA PHE A 483 -22.56 16.76 -24.00
C PHE A 483 -23.64 16.00 -24.75
N VAL A 484 -24.43 15.25 -23.99
CA VAL A 484 -25.67 14.61 -24.45
C VAL A 484 -26.83 15.20 -23.67
N ARG A 485 -27.85 15.64 -24.41
CA ARG A 485 -29.05 16.29 -23.85
C ARG A 485 -30.34 15.54 -24.17
N LYS A 486 -30.25 14.46 -24.95
CA LYS A 486 -31.39 13.69 -25.40
C LYS A 486 -31.22 12.23 -24.97
N ILE A 487 -32.17 11.76 -24.19
CA ILE A 487 -32.33 10.35 -23.81
C ILE A 487 -33.65 9.81 -24.37
N ILE A 488 -33.74 8.50 -24.48
CA ILE A 488 -34.90 7.74 -24.96
C ILE A 488 -35.25 6.75 -23.85
N GLY A 489 -36.53 6.62 -23.50
CA GLY A 489 -36.98 5.66 -22.49
C GLY A 489 -36.66 6.05 -21.04
N GLY A 490 -36.07 7.23 -20.80
CA GLY A 490 -35.66 7.68 -19.48
C GLY A 490 -34.25 7.24 -19.08
N LEU A 491 -33.95 7.34 -17.79
CA LEU A 491 -32.73 6.81 -17.16
C LEU A 491 -33.04 6.21 -15.80
N SER A 492 -32.21 5.28 -15.35
CA SER A 492 -32.31 4.68 -14.02
C SER A 492 -30.96 4.51 -13.37
N TRP A 493 -30.92 4.50 -12.04
CA TRP A 493 -29.75 4.04 -11.30
C TRP A 493 -30.14 3.35 -9.99
N SER A 494 -29.25 2.50 -9.49
CA SER A 494 -29.42 1.74 -8.24
C SER A 494 -28.23 1.98 -7.33
N ILE A 495 -28.51 2.25 -6.05
CA ILE A 495 -27.51 2.51 -5.01
C ILE A 495 -27.76 1.58 -3.82
N GLU A 496 -26.72 0.94 -3.32
CA GLU A 496 -26.71 0.07 -2.14
C GLU A 496 -25.42 0.31 -1.33
N GLY A 497 -25.41 -0.08 -0.06
CA GLY A 497 -24.19 -0.05 0.76
C GLY A 497 -23.26 -1.20 0.37
N ASN A 498 -21.94 -0.97 0.40
CA ASN A 498 -20.89 -1.92 0.02
C ASN A 498 -20.94 -2.44 -1.43
N GLU A 499 -21.77 -1.87 -2.29
CA GLU A 499 -21.91 -2.28 -3.69
C GLU A 499 -21.60 -1.10 -4.61
N VAL A 500 -21.09 -1.38 -5.81
CA VAL A 500 -20.84 -0.35 -6.83
C VAL A 500 -22.19 0.07 -7.43
N PRO A 501 -22.63 1.33 -7.27
CA PRO A 501 -23.87 1.77 -7.91
C PRO A 501 -23.78 1.68 -9.43
N SER A 502 -24.91 1.43 -10.08
CA SER A 502 -25.01 1.34 -11.54
C SER A 502 -26.03 2.33 -12.07
N CYS A 503 -25.81 2.84 -13.28
CA CYS A 503 -26.74 3.71 -13.99
C CYS A 503 -26.91 3.23 -15.43
N THR A 504 -28.13 3.27 -15.94
CA THR A 504 -28.47 2.89 -17.31
C THR A 504 -29.37 3.93 -17.95
N PHE A 505 -29.08 4.27 -19.21
CA PHE A 505 -29.93 5.13 -20.02
C PHE A 505 -29.79 4.77 -21.49
N THR A 506 -30.81 5.10 -22.28
CA THR A 506 -30.79 4.90 -23.73
C THR A 506 -30.70 6.24 -24.45
N ILE A 507 -29.93 6.30 -25.52
CA ILE A 507 -29.74 7.49 -26.38
C ILE A 507 -30.00 7.12 -27.84
N PRO A 508 -30.24 8.11 -28.72
CA PRO A 508 -30.23 7.86 -30.16
C PRO A 508 -28.86 7.32 -30.60
N ILE A 509 -28.84 6.38 -31.54
CA ILE A 509 -27.60 5.71 -31.97
C ILE A 509 -26.53 6.67 -32.51
N TYR A 510 -26.93 7.81 -33.09
CA TYR A 510 -25.98 8.83 -33.58
C TYR A 510 -25.25 9.57 -32.46
N GLU A 511 -25.73 9.52 -31.22
CA GLU A 511 -25.05 10.08 -30.04
C GLU A 511 -24.01 9.09 -29.45
N ALA A 512 -24.05 7.81 -29.86
CA ALA A 512 -23.19 6.76 -29.31
C ALA A 512 -21.71 6.98 -29.61
N GLU A 513 -21.36 7.70 -30.68
CA GLU A 513 -19.96 8.04 -31.02
C GLU A 513 -19.27 8.93 -29.98
N LYS A 514 -20.04 9.54 -29.08
CA LYS A 514 -19.53 10.34 -27.95
C LYS A 514 -19.05 9.48 -26.78
N PHE A 515 -19.38 8.19 -26.81
CA PHE A 515 -19.04 7.21 -25.79
C PHE A 515 -17.98 6.24 -26.31
N ASP A 516 -16.94 5.99 -25.53
CA ASP A 516 -15.91 5.01 -25.87
C ASP A 516 -15.18 4.51 -24.62
N GLY A 517 -14.85 3.21 -24.60
CA GLY A 517 -14.11 2.55 -23.54
C GLY A 517 -14.63 2.85 -22.11
N HIS A 518 -13.71 2.92 -21.15
CA HIS A 518 -13.97 3.29 -19.76
C HIS A 518 -13.90 4.81 -19.54
N MET A 519 -14.56 5.59 -20.40
CA MET A 519 -14.53 7.05 -20.25
C MET A 519 -15.40 7.54 -19.08
N ASP A 520 -15.02 8.70 -18.53
CA ASP A 520 -15.77 9.37 -17.48
C ASP A 520 -17.08 9.97 -18.03
N CYS A 521 -18.19 9.68 -17.37
CA CYS A 521 -19.52 10.16 -17.72
C CYS A 521 -20.27 10.61 -16.46
N LYS A 522 -20.58 11.91 -16.38
CA LYS A 522 -21.41 12.49 -15.31
C LYS A 522 -22.83 12.69 -15.82
N VAL A 523 -23.81 12.08 -15.17
CA VAL A 523 -25.24 12.34 -15.39
C VAL A 523 -25.69 13.33 -14.32
N ILE A 524 -25.91 14.59 -14.71
CA ILE A 524 -26.42 15.65 -13.84
C ILE A 524 -27.91 15.80 -14.13
N ILE A 525 -28.74 15.65 -13.10
CA ILE A 525 -30.20 15.74 -13.21
C ILE A 525 -30.78 16.23 -11.89
N PHE A 526 -31.41 17.40 -11.92
CA PHE A 526 -32.20 17.98 -10.82
C PHE A 526 -31.70 17.67 -9.40
N LYS A 527 -30.71 18.45 -8.98
CA LYS A 527 -30.06 18.45 -7.65
C LYS A 527 -29.24 17.19 -7.35
N LYS A 528 -28.99 16.36 -8.36
CA LYS A 528 -28.30 15.08 -8.25
C LYS A 528 -27.27 14.91 -9.36
N VAL A 529 -26.25 14.13 -9.06
CA VAL A 529 -25.23 13.67 -10.00
C VAL A 529 -25.02 12.17 -9.84
N PHE A 530 -24.91 11.46 -10.96
CA PHE A 530 -24.28 10.15 -10.99
C PHE A 530 -22.90 10.32 -11.65
N ASP A 531 -21.85 10.25 -10.83
CA ASP A 531 -20.46 10.30 -11.29
C ASP A 531 -20.07 8.89 -11.74
N GLY A 532 -20.05 8.63 -13.04
CA GLY A 532 -19.93 7.28 -13.59
C GLY A 532 -18.75 7.09 -14.54
N ILE A 533 -18.47 5.82 -14.83
CA ILE A 533 -17.56 5.34 -15.85
C ILE A 533 -18.35 4.42 -16.77
N VAL A 534 -18.17 4.59 -18.08
CA VAL A 534 -18.81 3.72 -19.07
C VAL A 534 -18.35 2.27 -18.86
N LYS A 535 -19.32 1.38 -18.67
CA LYS A 535 -19.13 -0.07 -18.49
C LYS A 535 -19.47 -0.83 -19.77
N MET A 536 -20.60 -0.49 -20.39
CA MET A 536 -21.11 -1.18 -21.57
C MET A 536 -21.85 -0.22 -22.49
N ILE A 537 -21.71 -0.43 -23.80
CA ILE A 537 -22.46 0.23 -24.85
C ILE A 537 -23.12 -0.85 -25.69
N THR A 538 -24.46 -0.89 -25.70
CA THR A 538 -25.24 -1.83 -26.48
C THR A 538 -25.96 -1.10 -27.62
N LEU A 539 -25.59 -1.39 -28.86
CA LEU A 539 -26.18 -0.76 -30.05
C LEU A 539 -27.35 -1.60 -30.58
N ASN A 540 -28.53 -1.00 -30.68
CA ASN A 540 -29.66 -1.58 -31.38
C ASN A 540 -29.85 -0.87 -32.73
N LYS A 541 -29.44 -1.54 -33.81
CA LYS A 541 -29.52 -0.98 -35.17
C LYS A 541 -30.93 -0.95 -35.73
N ASP A 542 -31.82 -1.82 -35.27
CA ASP A 542 -33.19 -1.88 -35.76
C ASP A 542 -34.03 -0.74 -35.18
N GLU A 543 -33.79 -0.38 -33.92
CA GLU A 543 -34.49 0.73 -33.23
C GLU A 543 -33.75 2.08 -33.35
N GLU A 544 -32.56 2.09 -33.96
CA GLU A 544 -31.65 3.24 -33.99
C GLU A 544 -31.36 3.83 -32.60
N THR A 545 -31.15 2.96 -31.61
CA THR A 545 -30.85 3.32 -30.22
C THR A 545 -29.51 2.74 -29.74
N ALA A 546 -28.97 3.34 -28.68
CA ALA A 546 -27.81 2.84 -27.95
C ALA A 546 -28.09 2.89 -26.44
N THR A 547 -27.94 1.76 -25.75
CA THR A 547 -28.02 1.68 -24.30
C THR A 547 -26.63 1.83 -23.70
N ILE A 548 -26.49 2.79 -22.80
CA ILE A 548 -25.25 3.07 -22.06
C ILE A 548 -25.45 2.59 -20.63
N GLU A 549 -24.53 1.74 -20.18
CA GLU A 549 -24.43 1.31 -18.78
C GLU A 549 -23.18 1.93 -18.17
N LEU A 550 -23.35 2.55 -17.00
CA LEU A 550 -22.29 3.14 -16.19
C LEU A 550 -22.18 2.37 -14.88
N ASP A 551 -20.95 2.09 -14.47
CA ASP A 551 -20.66 1.85 -13.05
C ASP A 551 -20.29 3.20 -12.40
N HIS A 552 -20.63 3.38 -11.13
CA HIS A 552 -20.21 4.58 -10.42
C HIS A 552 -18.69 4.70 -10.39
N LYS A 553 -18.20 5.94 -10.27
CA LYS A 553 -16.78 6.30 -10.30
C LYS A 553 -15.93 5.53 -9.29
N ILE A 554 -16.53 5.03 -8.21
CA ILE A 554 -15.87 4.18 -7.21
C ILE A 554 -15.27 2.90 -7.80
N SER A 555 -15.82 2.40 -8.92
CA SER A 555 -15.27 1.24 -9.65
C SER A 555 -13.81 1.44 -10.09
N GLU A 556 -13.35 2.68 -10.24
CA GLU A 556 -11.96 2.94 -10.59
C GLU A 556 -10.98 2.47 -9.52
N TRP A 557 -11.43 2.32 -8.26
CA TRP A 557 -10.61 1.82 -7.17
C TRP A 557 -10.08 0.41 -7.44
N ASP A 558 -10.74 -0.40 -8.28
CA ASP A 558 -10.25 -1.72 -8.68
C ASP A 558 -9.42 -1.73 -9.97
N TYR A 559 -9.22 -0.57 -10.62
CA TYR A 559 -8.31 -0.47 -11.77
C TYR A 559 -6.84 -0.61 -11.36
N ARG A 560 -6.55 -0.56 -10.06
CA ARG A 560 -5.21 -0.70 -9.50
C ARG A 560 -5.23 -1.54 -8.24
N GLN A 561 -4.14 -2.27 -8.07
CA GLN A 561 -3.87 -3.06 -6.87
C GLN A 561 -2.97 -2.28 -5.92
N ILE A 562 -3.08 -2.61 -4.63
CA ILE A 562 -2.10 -2.19 -3.63
C ILE A 562 -0.72 -2.76 -4.05
N PRO A 563 0.35 -1.96 -4.09
CA PRO A 563 1.59 -2.33 -4.78
C PRO A 563 2.31 -3.53 -4.17
N ASN A 564 2.21 -3.71 -2.85
CA ASN A 564 2.89 -4.74 -2.06
C ASN A 564 1.91 -5.46 -1.11
N ASN A 565 2.40 -6.48 -0.40
CA ASN A 565 1.67 -7.04 0.73
C ASN A 565 1.77 -6.09 1.92
N TYR A 566 0.63 -5.61 2.42
CA TYR A 566 0.57 -4.69 3.56
C TYR A 566 -0.10 -5.35 4.74
N THR A 567 0.67 -5.50 5.83
CA THR A 567 0.13 -5.96 7.11
C THR A 567 -0.29 -4.75 7.93
N VAL A 568 -1.60 -4.63 8.15
CA VAL A 568 -2.21 -3.60 8.98
C VAL A 568 -2.50 -4.21 10.35
N LYS A 569 -2.00 -3.59 11.43
CA LYS A 569 -2.19 -4.06 12.80
C LYS A 569 -2.63 -2.89 13.68
N ASN A 570 -3.80 -3.01 14.29
CA ASN A 570 -4.32 -2.06 15.28
C ASN A 570 -4.47 -0.62 14.74
N GLU A 571 -4.75 -0.49 13.45
CA GLU A 571 -4.95 0.78 12.75
C GLU A 571 -6.42 1.06 12.48
N THR A 572 -6.75 2.34 12.32
CA THR A 572 -8.11 2.83 12.07
C THR A 572 -8.40 2.96 10.58
N PHE A 573 -9.68 3.05 10.18
CA PHE A 573 -10.03 3.26 8.77
C PHE A 573 -9.42 4.54 8.17
N PRO A 574 -9.44 5.69 8.87
CA PRO A 574 -8.75 6.88 8.37
C PRO A 574 -7.24 6.70 8.16
N SER A 575 -6.54 6.06 9.10
CA SER A 575 -5.09 5.86 8.98
C SER A 575 -4.70 4.89 7.87
N VAL A 576 -5.63 4.06 7.41
CA VAL A 576 -5.40 3.11 6.30
C VAL A 576 -5.91 3.69 4.99
N PHE A 577 -7.20 4.00 4.88
CA PHE A 577 -7.91 4.27 3.61
C PHE A 577 -7.98 5.75 3.22
N CYS A 578 -7.52 6.68 4.06
CA CYS A 578 -7.43 8.11 3.67
C CYS A 578 -6.04 8.52 3.19
N GLN A 579 -5.14 7.56 2.99
CA GLN A 579 -3.79 7.81 2.51
C GLN A 579 -3.31 6.66 1.64
N SER A 580 -2.30 6.93 0.82
CA SER A 580 -1.62 5.89 0.07
C SER A 580 -0.96 4.87 1.02
N PRO A 581 -0.84 3.60 0.60
CA PRO A 581 -1.16 3.09 -0.74
C PRO A 581 -2.63 2.68 -0.94
N PHE A 582 -3.49 2.74 0.09
CA PHE A 582 -4.87 2.24 0.00
C PHE A 582 -5.83 3.24 -0.64
N LEU A 583 -5.59 4.53 -0.47
CA LEU A 583 -6.33 5.56 -1.19
C LEU A 583 -6.03 5.46 -2.69
N TYR A 584 -7.07 5.32 -3.51
CA TYR A 584 -6.89 5.26 -4.96
C TYR A 584 -6.29 6.53 -5.55
N SER A 585 -6.91 7.69 -5.32
CA SER A 585 -6.46 8.97 -5.84
C SER A 585 -6.75 10.08 -4.86
N THR A 586 -5.92 11.13 -4.88
CA THR A 586 -6.10 12.37 -4.13
C THR A 586 -7.41 13.08 -4.47
N ASP A 587 -8.00 12.77 -5.62
CA ASP A 587 -9.27 13.37 -6.03
C ASP A 587 -10.46 12.89 -5.20
N TRP A 588 -10.32 11.84 -4.40
CA TRP A 588 -11.36 11.31 -3.53
C TRP A 588 -11.40 12.03 -2.19
N TYR A 589 -12.59 12.47 -1.79
CA TYR A 589 -12.86 12.86 -0.41
C TYR A 589 -13.41 11.64 0.34
N VAL A 590 -12.70 11.21 1.37
CA VAL A 590 -13.08 10.06 2.20
C VAL A 590 -13.57 10.56 3.56
N ASN A 591 -14.89 10.54 3.74
CA ASN A 591 -15.54 10.87 5.00
C ASN A 591 -15.59 9.66 5.93
N ASN A 592 -15.19 9.82 7.19
CA ASN A 592 -15.24 8.75 8.18
C ASN A 592 -16.06 9.18 9.38
N ASP A 593 -17.09 8.40 9.71
CA ASP A 593 -17.92 8.67 10.88
C ASP A 593 -17.17 8.40 12.21
N ALA A 594 -17.81 8.74 13.33
CA ALA A 594 -17.20 8.60 14.65
C ALA A 594 -16.87 7.15 15.04
N GLN A 595 -17.52 6.15 14.42
CA GLN A 595 -17.22 4.74 14.65
C GLN A 595 -16.01 4.31 13.81
N ALA A 596 -15.95 4.68 12.52
CA ALA A 596 -14.83 4.38 11.63
C ALA A 596 -13.50 4.98 12.14
N GLN A 597 -13.55 6.14 12.82
CA GLN A 597 -12.39 6.75 13.46
C GLN A 597 -11.86 5.98 14.69
N LYS A 598 -12.64 5.06 15.24
CA LYS A 598 -12.29 4.28 16.46
C LYS A 598 -12.09 2.80 16.18
N GLU A 599 -12.82 2.27 15.22
CA GLU A 599 -12.76 0.86 14.84
C GLU A 599 -11.37 0.54 14.31
N LYS A 600 -10.80 -0.57 14.80
CA LYS A 600 -9.45 -0.99 14.45
C LYS A 600 -9.48 -2.30 13.69
N ILE A 601 -8.65 -2.39 12.66
CA ILE A 601 -8.53 -3.60 11.84
C ILE A 601 -7.15 -4.24 11.99
N ASN A 602 -7.13 -5.57 11.87
CA ASN A 602 -5.93 -6.39 11.81
C ASN A 602 -6.06 -7.31 10.60
N TYR A 603 -5.28 -7.08 9.55
CA TYR A 603 -5.35 -7.85 8.32
C TYR A 603 -4.07 -7.74 7.50
N ALA A 604 -3.71 -8.80 6.77
CA ALA A 604 -2.63 -8.80 5.80
C ALA A 604 -3.22 -8.74 4.38
N PHE A 605 -3.19 -7.55 3.78
CA PHE A 605 -3.66 -7.33 2.41
C PHE A 605 -2.63 -7.85 1.41
N SER A 606 -3.05 -8.71 0.48
CA SER A 606 -2.15 -9.41 -0.45
C SER A 606 -2.32 -8.93 -1.89
N ARG A 607 -1.82 -7.71 -2.20
CA ARG A 607 -1.90 -7.08 -3.55
C ARG A 607 -3.29 -7.10 -4.19
N GLN A 608 -4.32 -6.91 -3.38
CA GLN A 608 -5.72 -6.83 -3.82
C GLN A 608 -6.08 -5.46 -4.42
N GLY A 609 -7.21 -5.38 -5.13
CA GLY A 609 -7.78 -4.12 -5.61
C GLY A 609 -8.06 -3.15 -4.45
N HIS A 610 -8.08 -1.84 -4.68
CA HIS A 610 -8.32 -0.90 -3.56
C HIS A 610 -9.75 -1.00 -3.03
N LEU A 611 -10.76 -1.21 -3.90
CA LEU A 611 -12.14 -1.37 -3.44
C LEU A 611 -12.30 -2.73 -2.78
N GLU A 612 -11.70 -3.78 -3.33
CA GLU A 612 -11.61 -5.09 -2.69
C GLU A 612 -11.01 -5.01 -1.28
N ALA A 613 -9.93 -4.24 -1.09
CA ALA A 613 -9.34 -3.95 0.23
C ALA A 613 -10.32 -3.25 1.17
N LEU A 614 -11.01 -2.23 0.69
CA LEU A 614 -12.00 -1.51 1.49
C LEU A 614 -13.16 -2.42 1.91
N THR A 615 -13.75 -3.15 0.97
CA THR A 615 -14.85 -4.10 1.22
C THR A 615 -14.42 -5.16 2.21
N LYS A 616 -13.22 -5.76 2.03
CA LYS A 616 -12.68 -6.74 2.98
C LYS A 616 -12.47 -6.14 4.37
N ALA A 617 -11.88 -4.94 4.46
CA ALA A 617 -11.65 -4.30 5.76
C ALA A 617 -12.96 -4.01 6.50
N VAL A 618 -13.96 -3.50 5.78
CA VAL A 618 -15.31 -3.27 6.31
C VAL A 618 -15.96 -4.59 6.77
N SER A 619 -15.78 -5.68 6.02
CA SER A 619 -16.33 -7.00 6.35
C SER A 619 -15.78 -7.58 7.65
N LEU A 620 -14.54 -7.23 8.01
CA LEU A 620 -13.92 -7.61 9.30
C LEU A 620 -14.58 -6.93 10.52
N THR A 621 -15.38 -5.87 10.33
CA THR A 621 -16.03 -5.12 11.41
C THR A 621 -17.49 -5.52 11.60
N ASP A 622 -18.06 -5.24 12.78
CA ASP A 622 -19.46 -5.60 13.08
C ASP A 622 -20.49 -4.69 12.42
N LYS A 623 -20.11 -3.43 12.17
CA LYS A 623 -21.07 -2.35 11.92
C LYS A 623 -20.69 -1.42 10.79
N LEU A 624 -19.43 -1.38 10.35
CA LEU A 624 -19.05 -0.40 9.35
C LEU A 624 -19.57 -0.81 7.97
N TRP A 625 -19.72 0.17 7.10
CA TRP A 625 -20.08 0.03 5.72
C TRP A 625 -19.31 1.09 4.95
N TRP A 626 -19.23 0.95 3.65
CA TRP A 626 -18.91 2.05 2.76
C TRP A 626 -20.11 2.36 1.87
N ARG A 627 -20.28 3.62 1.52
CA ARG A 627 -21.29 4.06 0.54
C ARG A 627 -20.77 5.25 -0.25
N VAL A 628 -21.36 5.44 -1.42
CA VAL A 628 -21.26 6.65 -2.24
C VAL A 628 -22.67 7.20 -2.43
N GLY A 629 -22.82 8.43 -2.92
CA GLY A 629 -24.12 9.06 -3.07
C GLY A 629 -24.20 9.94 -4.31
N THR A 630 -25.33 10.61 -4.49
CA THR A 630 -25.63 11.39 -5.70
C THR A 630 -25.55 12.90 -5.52
N ARG A 631 -24.92 13.37 -4.44
CA ARG A 631 -24.80 14.81 -4.14
C ARG A 631 -23.44 15.40 -4.52
N TYR A 632 -22.38 14.62 -4.39
CA TYR A 632 -20.99 15.05 -4.59
C TYR A 632 -20.28 14.06 -5.51
N ASP A 633 -19.31 14.54 -6.28
CA ASP A 633 -18.45 13.69 -7.09
C ASP A 633 -17.23 13.18 -6.29
N ARG A 634 -16.84 11.92 -6.54
CA ARG A 634 -15.73 11.25 -5.84
C ARG A 634 -15.76 11.46 -4.32
N PHE A 635 -16.93 11.22 -3.73
CA PHE A 635 -17.18 11.32 -2.29
C PHE A 635 -17.53 9.94 -1.74
N LEU A 636 -16.63 9.40 -0.91
CA LEU A 636 -16.76 8.09 -0.27
C LEU A 636 -17.03 8.31 1.21
N GLU A 637 -18.04 7.61 1.75
CA GLU A 637 -18.31 7.59 3.18
C GLU A 637 -18.01 6.20 3.73
N ILE A 638 -17.32 6.16 4.87
CA ILE A 638 -17.03 4.93 5.64
C ILE A 638 -17.58 5.14 7.05
N GLY A 639 -18.43 4.23 7.51
CA GLY A 639 -19.09 4.42 8.79
C GLY A 639 -20.08 3.35 9.18
N SER A 640 -20.56 3.42 10.41
CA SER A 640 -21.68 2.62 10.90
C SER A 640 -23.04 3.11 10.43
N PHE A 641 -23.12 4.38 10.02
CA PHE A 641 -24.33 5.05 9.54
C PHE A 641 -25.51 4.95 10.53
N GLY A 642 -26.73 5.06 10.03
CA GLY A 642 -27.93 5.09 10.87
C GLY A 642 -28.27 6.44 11.47
N GLU A 643 -27.76 7.53 10.90
CA GLU A 643 -28.22 8.87 11.25
C GLU A 643 -29.71 8.98 10.95
N LYS A 644 -30.51 9.31 11.96
CA LYS A 644 -31.95 9.55 11.78
C LYS A 644 -32.14 10.88 11.05
N LYS A 645 -32.55 10.79 9.79
CA LYS A 645 -32.95 11.97 9.01
C LYS A 645 -34.32 12.45 9.48
N LYS A 646 -34.60 13.74 9.21
CA LYS A 646 -35.83 14.41 9.63
C LYS A 646 -37.10 13.92 8.92
N TYR A 647 -36.96 13.06 7.92
CA TYR A 647 -38.01 12.68 6.99
C TYR A 647 -38.94 11.61 7.54
N ILE A 648 -40.21 11.73 7.16
CA ILE A 648 -41.30 10.81 7.47
C ILE A 648 -41.87 10.33 6.15
N LEU A 649 -41.80 9.03 5.88
CA LEU A 649 -42.52 8.39 4.78
C LEU A 649 -43.95 8.13 5.22
N SER A 650 -44.93 8.67 4.51
CA SER A 650 -46.34 8.46 4.82
C SER A 650 -47.26 8.68 3.62
N GLU A 651 -48.47 8.14 3.69
CA GLU A 651 -49.52 8.43 2.69
C GLU A 651 -50.13 9.83 2.87
N THR A 652 -50.09 10.35 4.10
CA THR A 652 -50.71 11.60 4.50
C THR A 652 -49.73 12.50 5.24
N GLY A 653 -49.81 13.81 5.02
CA GLY A 653 -48.87 14.78 5.59
C GLY A 653 -48.61 15.91 4.60
N GLN A 654 -48.36 17.13 5.12
CA GLN A 654 -48.17 18.33 4.29
C GLN A 654 -46.99 19.21 4.73
N THR A 655 -46.14 18.73 5.65
CA THR A 655 -44.94 19.49 6.04
C THR A 655 -43.75 19.11 5.16
N ASP A 656 -42.71 19.94 5.19
CA ASP A 656 -41.41 19.74 4.52
C ASP A 656 -40.65 18.48 4.97
N ARG A 657 -41.11 17.81 6.03
CA ARG A 657 -40.57 16.54 6.52
C ARG A 657 -41.27 15.33 5.91
N HIS A 658 -42.47 15.49 5.38
CA HIS A 658 -43.23 14.36 4.85
C HIS A 658 -42.82 14.09 3.39
N ILE A 659 -42.36 12.88 3.14
CA ILE A 659 -42.14 12.35 1.79
C ILE A 659 -43.34 11.47 1.49
N LYS A 660 -44.13 11.90 0.50
CA LYS A 660 -45.38 11.23 0.15
C LYS A 660 -45.11 9.89 -0.53
N ILE A 661 -45.77 8.85 -0.04
CA ILE A 661 -45.86 7.56 -0.72
C ILE A 661 -46.81 7.71 -1.92
N ILE A 662 -46.32 7.37 -3.11
CA ILE A 662 -47.06 7.57 -4.38
C ILE A 662 -47.46 6.26 -5.07
N GLY A 663 -46.91 5.14 -4.63
CA GLY A 663 -47.19 3.81 -5.19
C GLY A 663 -47.48 2.78 -4.12
N ASN A 664 -47.53 1.51 -4.53
CA ASN A 664 -47.84 0.42 -3.61
C ASN A 664 -46.68 0.17 -2.65
N VAL A 665 -47.02 -0.10 -1.39
CA VAL A 665 -46.09 -0.64 -0.40
C VAL A 665 -46.11 -2.17 -0.51
N SER A 666 -44.94 -2.78 -0.71
CA SER A 666 -44.79 -4.24 -0.65
C SER A 666 -43.91 -4.64 0.54
N ILE A 667 -44.19 -5.81 1.11
CA ILE A 667 -43.44 -6.34 2.25
C ILE A 667 -43.05 -7.77 1.91
N SER A 668 -41.75 -8.00 1.80
CA SER A 668 -41.16 -9.32 1.60
C SER A 668 -40.56 -9.81 2.92
N LYS A 669 -40.69 -11.11 3.20
CA LYS A 669 -40.08 -11.77 4.36
C LYS A 669 -39.04 -12.75 3.85
N GLN A 670 -37.78 -12.53 4.20
CA GLN A 670 -36.65 -13.25 3.64
C GLN A 670 -36.24 -14.42 4.54
N PHE A 671 -36.15 -15.63 3.98
CA PHE A 671 -35.80 -16.86 4.71
C PHE A 671 -34.67 -17.69 4.07
N ASP A 672 -34.05 -17.20 2.99
CA ASP A 672 -33.28 -18.06 2.09
C ASP A 672 -31.90 -18.47 2.62
N ASN A 673 -31.33 -17.71 3.57
CA ASN A 673 -29.96 -17.88 4.05
C ASN A 673 -29.86 -18.08 5.58
N ILE A 674 -30.88 -18.68 6.20
CA ILE A 674 -30.93 -18.81 7.66
C ILE A 674 -30.09 -19.97 8.17
N PHE A 675 -29.19 -19.67 9.11
CA PHE A 675 -28.60 -20.65 10.01
C PHE A 675 -28.44 -20.02 11.40
N ASN A 676 -28.59 -20.82 12.44
CA ASN A 676 -28.57 -20.38 13.83
C ASN A 676 -27.71 -21.28 14.73
N VAL A 677 -27.00 -22.22 14.11
CA VAL A 677 -25.95 -23.03 14.72
C VAL A 677 -24.75 -23.00 13.80
N ALA A 678 -23.58 -22.58 14.31
CA ALA A 678 -22.37 -22.47 13.52
C ALA A 678 -21.23 -23.32 14.10
N THR A 679 -20.67 -24.21 13.28
CA THR A 679 -19.39 -24.88 13.57
C THR A 679 -18.26 -24.18 12.82
N VAL A 680 -17.08 -24.09 13.43
CA VAL A 680 -15.93 -23.35 12.84
C VAL A 680 -14.74 -24.29 12.65
N TYR A 681 -14.17 -24.26 11.45
CA TYR A 681 -12.99 -25.03 11.08
C TYR A 681 -12.00 -24.17 10.29
N GLY A 682 -10.70 -24.46 10.39
CA GLY A 682 -9.73 -23.97 9.40
C GLY A 682 -9.77 -24.81 8.13
N GLU A 683 -9.52 -24.21 6.96
CA GLU A 683 -9.32 -25.00 5.73
C GLU A 683 -8.08 -25.89 5.86
N LYS A 684 -8.15 -27.06 5.24
CA LYS A 684 -7.06 -28.02 5.18
C LYS A 684 -6.00 -27.45 4.24
N SER A 685 -4.89 -26.94 4.77
CA SER A 685 -3.64 -26.99 4.02
C SER A 685 -3.29 -28.46 3.76
N ASP A 686 -2.58 -28.73 2.67
CA ASP A 686 -2.31 -30.05 2.09
C ASP A 686 -1.62 -31.07 3.04
N SER A 687 -1.38 -30.68 4.30
CA SER A 687 -0.88 -31.47 5.42
C SER A 687 -1.94 -31.94 6.43
N SER A 688 -3.23 -31.97 6.06
CA SER A 688 -4.28 -32.77 6.74
C SER A 688 -4.58 -32.50 8.22
N GLN A 689 -4.38 -31.29 8.74
CA GLN A 689 -4.81 -30.95 10.10
C GLN A 689 -5.82 -29.80 10.12
N VAL A 690 -6.98 -30.04 10.73
CA VAL A 690 -7.89 -28.97 11.18
C VAL A 690 -7.27 -28.33 12.43
N SER A 691 -6.68 -27.15 12.29
CA SER A 691 -5.92 -26.48 13.35
C SER A 691 -6.74 -25.52 14.23
N LEU A 692 -7.90 -25.05 13.76
CA LEU A 692 -8.72 -24.05 14.45
C LEU A 692 -10.05 -24.66 14.92
N THR A 693 -10.32 -24.59 16.23
CA THR A 693 -11.60 -24.99 16.85
C THR A 693 -12.05 -23.97 17.90
N LEU A 694 -13.32 -24.04 18.31
CA LEU A 694 -13.89 -23.18 19.37
C LEU A 694 -13.60 -23.68 20.80
N ARG A 695 -12.72 -24.67 20.97
CA ARG A 695 -12.44 -25.32 22.26
C ARG A 695 -12.01 -24.34 23.34
N GLU A 696 -11.05 -23.46 23.04
CA GLU A 696 -10.52 -22.51 24.05
C GLU A 696 -11.59 -21.51 24.48
N CYS A 697 -12.40 -21.01 23.54
CA CYS A 697 -13.56 -20.19 23.88
C CYS A 697 -14.61 -20.94 24.70
N TYR A 698 -14.87 -22.22 24.42
CA TYR A 698 -15.76 -23.03 25.25
C TYR A 698 -15.24 -23.15 26.69
N LEU A 699 -13.94 -23.39 26.89
CA LEU A 699 -13.35 -23.48 28.23
C LEU A 699 -13.41 -22.13 28.96
N ASP A 700 -13.14 -21.03 28.26
CA ASP A 700 -13.28 -19.66 28.79
C ASP A 700 -14.73 -19.39 29.24
N GLN A 701 -15.72 -19.77 28.43
CA GLN A 701 -17.14 -19.71 28.79
C GLN A 701 -17.46 -20.53 30.04
N GLN A 702 -16.94 -21.76 30.15
CA GLN A 702 -17.14 -22.60 31.34
C GLN A 702 -16.50 -21.98 32.59
N GLN A 703 -15.35 -21.34 32.45
CA GLN A 703 -14.66 -20.66 33.55
C GLN A 703 -15.40 -19.39 34.00
N GLN A 704 -15.95 -18.62 33.06
CA GLN A 704 -16.75 -17.42 33.35
C GLN A 704 -18.14 -17.76 33.92
N GLY A 705 -18.68 -18.95 33.59
CA GLY A 705 -20.01 -19.39 34.04
C GLY A 705 -21.17 -18.71 33.30
N HIS A 706 -20.88 -17.98 32.22
CA HIS A 706 -21.85 -17.33 31.33
C HIS A 706 -21.27 -17.25 29.91
N ASP A 707 -22.13 -16.99 28.92
CA ASP A 707 -21.73 -16.83 27.52
C ASP A 707 -20.66 -15.74 27.37
N ILE A 708 -19.72 -15.94 26.45
CA ILE A 708 -18.69 -14.93 26.12
C ILE A 708 -19.35 -13.68 25.52
N ILE A 709 -20.29 -13.89 24.58
CA ILE A 709 -21.22 -12.88 24.09
C ILE A 709 -22.62 -13.38 24.46
N ALA A 710 -23.36 -12.57 25.22
CA ALA A 710 -24.70 -12.92 25.70
C ALA A 710 -25.63 -13.37 24.55
N GLY A 711 -26.26 -14.54 24.71
CA GLY A 711 -27.15 -15.14 23.71
C GLY A 711 -26.44 -15.91 22.59
N PHE A 712 -25.10 -16.05 22.69
CA PHE A 712 -24.27 -16.84 21.79
C PHE A 712 -23.46 -17.91 22.52
N PRO A 713 -24.11 -18.86 23.22
CA PRO A 713 -23.41 -19.91 23.94
C PRO A 713 -22.70 -20.87 22.99
N ILE A 714 -21.55 -21.35 23.43
CA ILE A 714 -20.83 -22.47 22.79
C ILE A 714 -21.29 -23.77 23.44
N VAL A 715 -21.69 -24.73 22.61
CA VAL A 715 -22.14 -26.07 23.01
C VAL A 715 -21.34 -27.15 22.29
N ILE A 716 -21.46 -28.38 22.79
CA ILE A 716 -20.90 -29.57 22.13
C ILE A 716 -22.04 -30.22 21.34
N LEU A 717 -21.93 -30.27 20.01
CA LEU A 717 -22.94 -30.90 19.14
C LEU A 717 -22.75 -32.41 19.07
N ASN A 718 -21.52 -32.87 18.79
CA ASN A 718 -21.21 -34.27 18.64
C ASN A 718 -19.96 -34.68 19.43
N PRO A 719 -19.99 -35.82 20.16
CA PRO A 719 -18.85 -36.31 20.92
C PRO A 719 -17.78 -37.04 20.08
N THR A 720 -18.03 -37.26 18.78
CA THR A 720 -17.16 -38.03 17.87
C THR A 720 -17.23 -37.50 16.43
N ALA A 721 -16.75 -36.28 16.19
CA ALA A 721 -16.73 -35.69 14.84
C ALA A 721 -15.47 -36.03 14.02
N ASN A 722 -14.32 -36.23 14.67
CA ASN A 722 -13.05 -36.42 13.95
C ASN A 722 -12.64 -37.90 13.81
N ARG A 723 -12.81 -38.44 12.58
CA ARG A 723 -12.25 -39.73 12.13
C ARG A 723 -11.01 -39.54 11.23
N GLU A 724 -10.17 -38.54 11.53
CA GLU A 724 -8.89 -38.37 10.83
C GLU A 724 -8.04 -39.65 10.95
N GLN A 725 -7.49 -40.13 9.82
CA GLN A 725 -6.59 -41.29 9.82
C GLN A 725 -5.34 -40.96 10.64
N LYS A 726 -5.26 -41.50 11.86
CA LYS A 726 -4.14 -41.29 12.80
C LYS A 726 -2.74 -41.75 12.33
N ASN A 727 -2.60 -42.29 11.11
CA ASN A 727 -1.51 -43.21 10.77
C ASN A 727 -0.47 -42.73 9.75
N PHE A 728 -0.49 -41.48 9.30
CA PHE A 728 0.59 -40.97 8.45
C PHE A 728 0.95 -39.56 8.90
N TYR A 729 2.24 -39.21 8.83
CA TYR A 729 2.87 -37.95 9.26
C TYR A 729 3.29 -37.86 10.73
N THR A 730 4.51 -38.30 11.03
CA THR A 730 5.14 -38.23 12.36
C THR A 730 5.83 -36.90 12.68
N ASN A 731 5.88 -35.94 11.74
CA ASN A 731 6.62 -34.67 11.90
C ASN A 731 5.82 -33.44 11.44
N ILE A 732 4.57 -33.26 11.91
CA ILE A 732 3.82 -32.00 11.70
C ILE A 732 3.45 -31.44 13.07
N THR A 733 3.80 -30.18 13.35
CA THR A 733 3.41 -29.49 14.58
C THR A 733 1.90 -29.49 14.69
N LYS A 734 1.36 -30.07 15.77
CA LYS A 734 -0.07 -30.05 16.06
C LYS A 734 -0.45 -28.65 16.54
N ILE A 735 -1.13 -27.88 15.70
CA ILE A 735 -1.48 -26.48 15.97
C ILE A 735 -2.58 -26.35 17.05
N ALA A 736 -3.40 -27.38 17.30
CA ALA A 736 -4.34 -27.40 18.44
C ALA A 736 -4.62 -28.82 18.97
N SER A 737 -5.03 -28.91 20.24
CA SER A 737 -5.48 -30.18 20.84
C SER A 737 -6.89 -30.53 20.36
N ASN A 738 -6.99 -31.34 19.31
CA ASN A 738 -8.25 -31.88 18.82
C ASN A 738 -8.71 -33.00 19.77
N ASN A 739 -9.64 -32.70 20.68
CA ASN A 739 -10.47 -33.75 21.27
C ASN A 739 -11.53 -34.14 20.24
N SER A 740 -12.06 -35.36 20.25
CA SER A 740 -13.03 -35.80 19.22
C SER A 740 -14.37 -35.04 19.22
N LEU A 741 -14.48 -33.93 19.96
CA LEU A 741 -15.69 -33.15 20.18
C LEU A 741 -15.85 -32.07 19.10
N GLU A 742 -17.09 -31.86 18.68
CA GLU A 742 -17.48 -30.77 17.80
C GLU A 742 -18.14 -29.66 18.60
N TYR A 743 -17.52 -28.48 18.56
CA TYR A 743 -18.02 -27.28 19.23
C TYR A 743 -18.80 -26.42 18.23
N ALA A 744 -19.95 -25.92 18.66
CA ALA A 744 -20.76 -25.01 17.86
C ALA A 744 -21.28 -23.83 18.69
N ILE A 745 -21.50 -22.72 18.00
CA ILE A 745 -22.11 -21.51 18.56
C ILE A 745 -23.60 -21.56 18.23
N LEU A 746 -24.45 -21.33 19.23
CA LEU A 746 -25.89 -21.15 19.03
C LEU A 746 -26.21 -19.67 18.93
N ASP A 747 -27.14 -19.27 18.08
CA ASP A 747 -27.79 -17.97 18.13
C ASP A 747 -29.18 -18.14 18.78
N GLU A 748 -29.26 -17.98 20.10
CA GLU A 748 -30.52 -18.18 20.84
C GLU A 748 -31.64 -17.27 20.34
N PHE A 749 -31.29 -16.07 19.90
CA PHE A 749 -32.24 -15.12 19.33
C PHE A 749 -32.82 -15.67 18.03
N SER A 750 -31.97 -16.12 17.11
CA SER A 750 -32.42 -16.67 15.83
C SER A 750 -33.17 -18.00 16.01
N ILE A 751 -32.78 -18.83 16.98
CA ILE A 751 -33.50 -20.07 17.32
C ILE A 751 -34.94 -19.74 17.76
N ASN A 752 -35.13 -18.71 18.59
CA ASN A 752 -36.47 -18.26 19.00
C ASN A 752 -37.28 -17.67 17.84
N LEU A 753 -36.64 -16.97 16.90
CA LEU A 753 -37.29 -16.51 15.68
C LEU A 753 -37.78 -17.70 14.85
N GLU A 754 -36.95 -18.73 14.70
CA GLU A 754 -37.23 -19.95 13.93
C GLU A 754 -37.98 -21.03 14.73
N GLN A 755 -38.76 -20.61 15.73
CA GLN A 755 -39.66 -21.48 16.51
C GLN A 755 -38.95 -22.68 17.16
N GLY A 756 -37.69 -22.51 17.56
CA GLY A 756 -36.87 -23.55 18.18
C GLY A 756 -36.15 -24.47 17.20
N LYS A 757 -36.29 -24.26 15.88
CA LYS A 757 -35.61 -25.07 14.88
C LYS A 757 -34.12 -24.73 14.83
N LEU A 758 -33.27 -25.76 14.97
CA LEU A 758 -31.83 -25.65 14.76
C LEU A 758 -31.52 -25.81 13.27
N ILE A 759 -30.72 -24.89 12.72
CA ILE A 759 -30.29 -24.87 11.33
C ILE A 759 -28.78 -24.64 11.33
N GLU A 760 -28.04 -25.67 10.91
CA GLU A 760 -26.59 -25.74 11.04
C GLU A 760 -25.87 -25.23 9.77
N LYS A 761 -24.78 -24.48 9.96
CA LYS A 761 -23.81 -24.14 8.90
C LYS A 761 -22.39 -24.36 9.42
N THR A 762 -21.53 -24.84 8.54
CA THR A 762 -20.09 -24.89 8.79
C THR A 762 -19.43 -23.66 8.20
N ILE A 763 -18.65 -22.96 9.01
CA ILE A 763 -17.88 -21.76 8.64
C ILE A 763 -16.42 -22.15 8.57
N SER A 764 -15.82 -21.99 7.39
CA SER A 764 -14.39 -22.18 7.20
C SER A 764 -13.65 -20.86 7.28
N MET A 765 -12.50 -20.83 7.96
CA MET A 765 -11.70 -19.62 8.15
C MET A 765 -10.26 -19.82 7.67
N ASN A 766 -9.88 -19.04 6.66
CA ASN A 766 -8.54 -19.08 6.04
C ASN A 766 -7.63 -17.98 6.59
N ASP A 767 -8.22 -16.82 6.90
CA ASP A 767 -7.51 -15.62 7.33
C ASP A 767 -7.10 -15.64 8.81
N VAL A 768 -7.51 -16.68 9.55
CA VAL A 768 -7.36 -16.81 11.02
C VAL A 768 -6.56 -18.08 11.34
N ALA A 769 -5.36 -18.20 10.77
CA ALA A 769 -4.43 -19.28 11.10
C ALA A 769 -3.24 -18.72 11.89
N PRO A 770 -2.89 -19.28 13.06
CA PRO A 770 -1.63 -18.96 13.70
C PRO A 770 -0.47 -19.43 12.80
N PHE A 771 0.44 -18.53 12.46
CA PHE A 771 1.68 -18.85 11.77
C PHE A 771 2.80 -19.08 12.78
N GLU A 772 3.67 -20.07 12.53
CA GLU A 772 4.91 -20.23 13.30
C GLU A 772 5.89 -19.13 12.89
N GLU A 773 6.35 -18.35 13.86
CA GLU A 773 7.46 -17.41 13.69
C GLU A 773 8.73 -18.13 14.21
N ASP A 774 9.76 -18.24 13.37
CA ASP A 774 11.06 -18.85 13.72
C ASP A 774 11.02 -20.32 14.19
N GLY A 775 10.05 -21.13 13.73
CA GLY A 775 9.96 -22.57 14.06
C GLY A 775 9.66 -22.85 15.54
N LYS A 776 9.10 -21.88 16.27
CA LYS A 776 8.64 -22.05 17.65
C LYS A 776 7.20 -22.55 17.69
N THR A 777 6.91 -23.46 18.60
CA THR A 777 5.55 -23.96 18.87
C THR A 777 4.62 -22.81 19.30
N ILE A 778 3.43 -22.76 18.71
CA ILE A 778 2.40 -21.76 19.02
C ILE A 778 1.97 -21.86 20.49
N SER A 779 1.96 -20.72 21.20
CA SER A 779 1.60 -20.62 22.62
C SER A 779 0.11 -20.90 22.88
N ASP A 780 -0.24 -21.32 24.10
CA ASP A 780 -1.65 -21.48 24.52
C ASP A 780 -2.43 -20.15 24.44
N GLU A 781 -1.76 -19.03 24.68
CA GLU A 781 -2.31 -17.68 24.63
C GLU A 781 -2.64 -17.26 23.19
N GLU A 782 -1.73 -17.51 22.24
CA GLU A 782 -1.97 -17.28 20.82
C GLU A 782 -3.14 -18.13 20.31
N ARG A 783 -3.24 -19.40 20.73
CA ARG A 783 -4.38 -20.27 20.37
C ARG A 783 -5.70 -19.75 20.91
N ALA A 784 -5.74 -19.29 22.17
CA ALA A 784 -6.93 -18.70 22.77
C ALA A 784 -7.35 -17.42 22.02
N LYS A 785 -6.38 -16.59 21.61
CA LYS A 785 -6.63 -15.37 20.82
C LYS A 785 -7.23 -15.71 19.45
N GLN A 786 -6.68 -16.68 18.72
CA GLN A 786 -7.22 -17.08 17.41
C GLN A 786 -8.60 -17.72 17.53
N SER A 787 -8.82 -18.59 18.53
CA SER A 787 -10.14 -19.16 18.82
C SER A 787 -11.17 -18.06 19.10
N ARG A 788 -10.76 -16.98 19.81
CA ARG A 788 -11.61 -15.82 20.09
C ARG A 788 -11.93 -15.00 18.84
N VAL A 789 -10.96 -14.80 17.94
CA VAL A 789 -11.20 -14.14 16.65
C VAL A 789 -12.20 -14.95 15.82
N ALA A 790 -12.03 -16.27 15.78
CA ALA A 790 -12.91 -17.18 15.06
C ALA A 790 -14.33 -17.19 15.64
N TYR A 791 -14.46 -17.24 16.97
CA TYR A 791 -15.75 -17.11 17.65
C TYR A 791 -16.45 -15.80 17.30
N ASN A 792 -15.75 -14.67 17.38
CA ASN A 792 -16.32 -13.36 17.06
C ASN A 792 -16.78 -13.30 15.58
N ALA A 793 -15.97 -13.79 14.63
CA ALA A 793 -16.32 -13.81 13.21
C ALA A 793 -17.54 -14.71 12.93
N ALA A 794 -17.64 -15.88 13.56
CA ALA A 794 -18.79 -16.76 13.41
C ALA A 794 -20.07 -16.17 14.03
N VAL A 795 -19.98 -15.47 15.17
CA VAL A 795 -21.11 -14.71 15.74
C VAL A 795 -21.61 -13.62 14.78
N LYS A 796 -20.73 -12.96 14.04
CA LYS A 796 -21.13 -11.96 13.01
C LYS A 796 -21.93 -12.60 11.89
N GLN A 797 -21.47 -13.74 11.37
CA GLN A 797 -22.17 -14.48 10.32
C GLN A 797 -23.53 -15.00 10.82
N LEU A 798 -23.63 -15.49 12.06
CA LEU A 798 -24.89 -15.90 12.68
C LEU A 798 -25.91 -14.74 12.74
N LYS A 799 -25.47 -13.55 13.17
CA LYS A 799 -26.34 -12.36 13.19
C LYS A 799 -26.83 -11.98 11.80
N ALA A 800 -25.95 -12.07 10.79
CA ALA A 800 -26.27 -11.75 9.42
C ALA A 800 -27.24 -12.75 8.77
N ALA A 801 -27.18 -14.02 9.19
CA ALA A 801 -28.05 -15.09 8.73
C ALA A 801 -29.48 -15.05 9.30
N ARG A 802 -29.77 -14.13 10.21
CA ARG A 802 -31.13 -13.99 10.76
C ARG A 802 -32.11 -13.63 9.65
N ARG A 803 -33.33 -14.16 9.72
CA ARG A 803 -34.42 -13.70 8.85
C ARG A 803 -34.66 -12.20 9.03
N TYR A 804 -35.13 -11.56 7.97
CA TYR A 804 -35.44 -10.15 7.98
C TYR A 804 -36.60 -9.82 7.04
N ASP A 805 -37.21 -8.66 7.28
CA ASP A 805 -38.29 -8.13 6.45
C ASP A 805 -37.72 -6.99 5.59
N GLU A 806 -38.15 -6.94 4.33
CA GLU A 806 -37.87 -5.86 3.39
C GLU A 806 -39.16 -5.17 3.00
N ILE A 807 -39.23 -3.87 3.24
CA ILE A 807 -40.38 -3.04 2.86
C ILE A 807 -39.97 -2.21 1.65
N THR A 808 -40.66 -2.38 0.54
CA THR A 808 -40.44 -1.57 -0.65
C THR A 808 -41.50 -0.49 -0.74
N VAL A 809 -41.07 0.76 -0.88
CA VAL A 809 -41.95 1.94 -0.91
C VAL A 809 -41.60 2.82 -2.11
N GLN A 810 -42.61 3.21 -2.88
CA GLN A 810 -42.44 4.16 -3.99
C GLN A 810 -42.76 5.59 -3.57
N ILE A 811 -41.83 6.51 -3.87
CA ILE A 811 -41.93 7.95 -3.62
C ILE A 811 -41.61 8.74 -4.89
N GLY A 812 -41.93 10.04 -4.88
CA GLY A 812 -41.55 10.98 -5.95
C GLY A 812 -40.09 11.43 -5.84
N GLU A 813 -39.85 12.74 -5.71
CA GLU A 813 -38.52 13.34 -5.56
C GLU A 813 -37.81 12.84 -4.28
N LEU A 814 -36.58 12.35 -4.43
CA LEU A 814 -35.69 12.01 -3.32
C LEU A 814 -34.93 13.27 -2.86
N PRO A 815 -34.97 13.62 -1.56
CA PRO A 815 -34.15 14.71 -1.03
C PRO A 815 -32.65 14.45 -1.22
N SER A 816 -31.90 15.49 -1.60
CA SER A 816 -30.46 15.38 -1.93
C SER A 816 -29.55 15.03 -0.74
N ASP A 817 -30.04 15.16 0.49
CA ASP A 817 -29.33 14.82 1.73
C ASP A 817 -29.66 13.43 2.28
N LEU A 818 -30.48 12.65 1.56
CA LEU A 818 -30.84 11.28 1.88
C LEU A 818 -30.00 10.30 1.05
N ASN A 819 -29.42 9.30 1.71
CA ASN A 819 -28.65 8.23 1.06
C ASN A 819 -28.98 6.85 1.66
N VAL A 820 -28.53 5.78 1.01
CA VAL A 820 -28.57 4.43 1.59
C VAL A 820 -27.87 4.40 2.95
N LEU A 821 -28.29 3.51 3.84
CA LEU A 821 -27.85 3.34 5.23
C LEU A 821 -28.26 4.47 6.19
N ASP A 822 -28.96 5.51 5.72
CA ASP A 822 -29.64 6.47 6.60
C ASP A 822 -30.90 5.87 7.23
N ARG A 823 -31.35 6.44 8.36
CA ARG A 823 -32.61 6.06 9.01
C ARG A 823 -33.71 7.08 8.77
N ILE A 824 -34.91 6.61 8.48
CA ILE A 824 -36.11 7.42 8.29
C ILE A 824 -37.29 6.84 9.08
N TYR A 825 -38.25 7.70 9.41
CA TYR A 825 -39.50 7.27 10.05
C TYR A 825 -40.48 6.78 8.98
N PHE A 826 -41.07 5.61 9.19
CA PHE A 826 -42.06 5.03 8.26
C PHE A 826 -43.42 4.93 8.95
N ASP A 827 -44.36 5.76 8.52
CA ASP A 827 -45.73 5.86 9.05
C ASP A 827 -46.73 5.31 8.05
N TYR A 828 -47.14 4.06 8.23
CA TYR A 828 -48.09 3.37 7.36
C TYR A 828 -49.09 2.54 8.17
N HIS A 829 -50.38 2.94 8.09
CA HIS A 829 -51.56 2.23 8.62
C HIS A 829 -51.43 1.56 10.00
N ASN A 830 -50.85 2.23 11.02
CA ASN A 830 -50.56 1.60 12.32
C ASN A 830 -49.84 0.26 12.14
N SER A 831 -48.55 0.34 11.79
CA SER A 831 -47.54 -0.71 11.53
C SER A 831 -47.64 -2.06 12.28
N ILE A 832 -48.48 -2.18 13.31
CA ILE A 832 -48.80 -3.36 14.12
C ILE A 832 -49.50 -4.50 13.33
N GLU A 833 -50.40 -4.22 12.37
CA GLU A 833 -51.11 -5.28 11.62
C GLU A 833 -50.20 -6.07 10.66
N LEU A 834 -49.04 -5.51 10.30
CA LEU A 834 -48.01 -6.17 9.47
C LEU A 834 -47.39 -7.42 10.14
N PHE A 835 -47.60 -7.56 11.46
CA PHE A 835 -46.91 -8.53 12.31
C PHE A 835 -47.85 -9.50 13.02
N ASP A 836 -49.10 -9.64 12.55
CA ASP A 836 -50.15 -10.35 13.28
C ASP A 836 -49.83 -11.84 13.56
N LYS A 837 -48.96 -12.44 12.73
CA LYS A 837 -48.43 -13.81 12.90
C LYS A 837 -46.98 -13.88 13.44
N CYS A 838 -46.39 -12.79 13.92
CA CYS A 838 -45.03 -12.83 14.47
C CYS A 838 -44.98 -13.40 15.89
N SER A 839 -43.85 -14.04 16.25
CA SER A 839 -43.61 -14.51 17.62
C SER A 839 -43.70 -13.34 18.61
N ARG A 840 -44.07 -13.60 19.88
CA ARG A 840 -44.12 -12.54 20.94
C ARG A 840 -42.80 -11.76 21.03
N TYR A 841 -41.70 -12.46 20.78
CA TYR A 841 -40.37 -11.90 20.80
C TYR A 841 -40.12 -10.95 19.61
N CYS A 842 -40.52 -11.36 18.40
CA CYS A 842 -40.50 -10.49 17.22
C CYS A 842 -41.33 -9.22 17.42
N LYS A 843 -42.57 -9.32 17.93
CA LYS A 843 -43.43 -8.15 18.19
C LYS A 843 -42.75 -7.10 19.07
N LYS A 844 -42.04 -7.53 20.13
CA LYS A 844 -41.29 -6.64 21.03
C LYS A 844 -40.18 -5.83 20.33
N ILE A 845 -39.54 -6.38 19.30
CA ILE A 845 -38.47 -5.71 18.55
C ILE A 845 -39.06 -4.68 17.59
N TYR A 846 -40.11 -5.05 16.87
CA TYR A 846 -40.74 -4.18 15.88
C TYR A 846 -41.55 -3.03 16.51
N GLU A 847 -42.11 -3.22 17.71
CA GLU A 847 -42.80 -2.16 18.48
C GLU A 847 -41.83 -1.15 19.14
N ALA A 848 -40.51 -1.39 19.12
CA ALA A 848 -39.55 -0.56 19.84
C ALA A 848 -39.31 0.82 19.17
N SER A 849 -39.54 0.95 17.86
CA SER A 849 -39.35 2.17 17.07
C SER A 849 -39.92 1.98 15.67
N ASP A 850 -40.53 2.99 15.05
CA ASP A 850 -40.91 2.97 13.61
C ASP A 850 -39.82 3.54 12.68
N ASP A 851 -38.58 3.62 13.15
CA ASP A 851 -37.45 4.03 12.30
C ASP A 851 -36.91 2.82 11.52
N PHE A 852 -36.60 3.00 10.25
CA PHE A 852 -36.03 1.98 9.36
C PHE A 852 -34.80 2.52 8.64
N TYR A 853 -33.83 1.64 8.37
CA TYR A 853 -32.73 1.92 7.46
C TYR A 853 -33.21 1.85 6.01
N ILE A 854 -32.69 2.73 5.16
CA ILE A 854 -32.81 2.60 3.71
C ILE A 854 -31.68 1.68 3.24
N THR A 855 -31.96 0.45 2.82
CA THR A 855 -30.91 -0.49 2.39
C THR A 855 -30.59 -0.35 0.90
N LYS A 856 -31.57 0.06 0.10
CA LYS A 856 -31.44 0.27 -1.35
C LYS A 856 -32.28 1.45 -1.83
N ILE A 857 -31.77 2.14 -2.84
CA ILE A 857 -32.49 3.20 -3.56
C ILE A 857 -32.39 2.91 -5.06
N ASP A 858 -33.52 2.60 -5.68
CA ASP A 858 -33.66 2.58 -7.13
C ASP A 858 -34.35 3.88 -7.59
N THR A 859 -33.65 4.69 -8.37
CA THR A 859 -34.20 5.91 -8.96
C THR A 859 -34.46 5.69 -10.44
N THR A 860 -35.62 6.13 -10.92
CA THR A 860 -35.94 6.21 -12.34
C THR A 860 -36.39 7.63 -12.69
N PHE A 861 -36.04 8.06 -13.90
CA PHE A 861 -36.56 9.28 -14.51
C PHE A 861 -37.19 8.89 -15.83
N ASP A 862 -38.44 9.27 -16.04
CA ASP A 862 -39.15 8.95 -17.29
C ASP A 862 -38.69 9.84 -18.46
N ASN A 863 -39.37 9.74 -19.60
CA ASN A 863 -39.09 10.56 -20.79
C ASN A 863 -39.26 12.08 -20.57
N ASN A 864 -40.03 12.47 -19.55
CA ASN A 864 -40.23 13.86 -19.15
C ASN A 864 -39.31 14.25 -17.99
N LEU A 865 -38.36 13.39 -17.62
CA LEU A 865 -37.46 13.53 -16.49
C LEU A 865 -38.17 13.62 -15.15
N VAL A 866 -39.38 13.05 -15.04
CA VAL A 866 -40.11 12.95 -13.78
C VAL A 866 -39.47 11.85 -12.94
N GLU A 867 -38.98 12.24 -11.76
CA GLU A 867 -38.31 11.36 -10.82
C GLU A 867 -39.30 10.45 -10.08
N THR A 868 -38.99 9.17 -10.01
CA THR A 868 -39.62 8.18 -9.14
C THR A 868 -38.53 7.40 -8.42
N ASN A 869 -38.67 7.21 -7.11
CA ASN A 869 -37.74 6.41 -6.33
C ASN A 869 -38.46 5.26 -5.66
N THR A 870 -37.79 4.10 -5.67
CA THR A 870 -38.19 2.93 -4.91
C THR A 870 -37.17 2.74 -3.80
N LEU A 871 -37.62 2.88 -2.55
CA LEU A 871 -36.80 2.69 -1.36
C LEU A 871 -37.05 1.29 -0.80
N THR A 872 -35.99 0.53 -0.57
CA THR A 872 -36.05 -0.69 0.24
C THR A 872 -35.66 -0.34 1.67
N LEU A 873 -36.53 -0.70 2.61
CA LEU A 873 -36.39 -0.39 4.02
C LEU A 873 -36.24 -1.66 4.85
N SER A 874 -35.39 -1.62 5.86
CA SER A 874 -35.26 -2.70 6.84
C SER A 874 -35.02 -2.18 8.25
N LYS A 875 -35.36 -2.98 9.27
CA LYS A 875 -35.13 -2.63 10.68
C LYS A 875 -33.67 -2.73 11.09
N GLU A 876 -32.94 -3.64 10.46
CA GLU A 876 -31.54 -3.90 10.73
C GLU A 876 -30.76 -3.87 9.40
N LEU A 877 -29.47 -3.61 9.48
CA LEU A 877 -28.59 -3.72 8.32
C LEU A 877 -28.12 -5.17 8.22
N HIS A 878 -28.40 -5.82 7.09
CA HIS A 878 -28.03 -7.21 6.84
C HIS A 878 -26.93 -7.27 5.79
N ARG A 879 -25.85 -7.99 6.09
CA ARG A 879 -24.82 -8.34 5.11
C ARG A 879 -25.09 -9.75 4.60
N ASN A 880 -25.10 -9.94 3.29
CA ASN A 880 -25.19 -11.26 2.64
C ASN A 880 -23.77 -11.82 2.38
N ASP A 881 -23.69 -13.05 1.85
CA ASP A 881 -22.41 -13.71 1.54
C ASP A 881 -21.56 -12.93 0.50
N SER A 882 -22.15 -12.03 -0.32
CA SER A 882 -21.38 -11.13 -1.21
C SER A 882 -20.76 -9.93 -0.50
N ASN A 883 -21.19 -9.66 0.74
CA ASN A 883 -20.76 -8.54 1.58
C ASN A 883 -19.93 -8.98 2.80
N TYR A 884 -19.48 -10.25 2.85
CA TYR A 884 -18.68 -10.84 3.94
C TYR A 884 -17.30 -11.32 3.52
#